data_AF-A0A1I1I5J0-F1
#
_entry.id   AF-A0A1I1I5J0-F1
#
_cell.length_a   1.000
_cell.length_b   1.000
_cell.length_c   1.000
_cell.angle_alpha   90.00
_cell.angle_beta   90.00
_cell.angle_gamma   90.00
#
_symmetry.space_group_name_H-M   'P 1'
#
loop_
_entity.id
_entity.type
_entity.pdbx_description
1 polymer ?
#
loop_
_entity_poly.entity_id
_entity_poly.type
_entity_poly.pdbx_seq_one_letter_code
_entity_poly.pdbx_strand_id
1 'polypeptide(L)'
;MQNNNFISAATQQSCLPVKKIIKSALTLSVLTAISTTSVVAAEHSGPVINDNQAMQMYSGADLMATVAPESFTGDVRDLSEAVQWQPGDPIKSVPRRIYPNALNTFNRSAINPVANTVDPLLGIQSEAEGMFSRAVEVANINQDGMGYTGVNPADPTGTVGKNHYIQSINGGGGALFSIYDKATGNQVSGPTNMSDLATNRCKNGLGDPIVFYDEDAERYVMTEFSNQSGRSLCVYVSKTDNPVSGGWFAYEFQAPEFPDYPKFGRYGDSYYVGTNESAGPGVYALERSKLLSGQTARMQRKTAPRLSNLGFQMMVPVDVDSVSGPAGSEAGIFIRQRDDEVINPGSNNPNKDYIELWTFAPDYDNTSNSQLVGPINIEISEFDAEFCSSNNQDFGCLTQKGTSQTLDPLKEVIMYRAQYRKFSGHESIVGNFLTDVSGNDQGGIRWFELRRTNGGQWGLHQEGTYAPSGTDHRFMGSAAMDASGNIALSYHISGPNTYPGINMTGRNASDANGTMTQAESVLVAGTSHIASDRNGDYSHLSVDPVDNCTFWMTSDYGSNNGKWKTRISNFKFDNCGAPATPDFTMAATNLSQQVCANTALQPIGISTAAINGFSSAISLTYSGLPTGVTGSFTASSVTPGGSSDANVSVGNLNTGDYNFTINGTASGVSAKQLAVALSVVDAPTQVVLSGPASGSVDVALRPEFSWTAHASASSYRIEVATDNAFSNVIASGTVASGTNYQPSADLNTETTYYWRVRADNGCGQVWSEVSSFTTQTVDAGTILQNGIAKTNLSGELNSETTKFTFVVPANVSNLKFVMSGGTGDADMHVKFDQEASTSVYDCRPFETGNDETCTISNIQTGTYHVTLHGYRAYSGVSLVASYSDGTSGGIDETNISGAANSETFYSMDVAPGTSKLTVVMSGGTGDADLYVKEGSQPTETSYNCRPFKNGNSETCTINNPGAGTWHVGVFGYRRFSGVSLKGSTE
;
A
#
# COMPACT_ATOMS: atom_id res chain seq x y z
N MET A 1 -51.49 48.03 -26.25
CA MET A 1 -51.01 46.64 -26.40
C MET A 1 -50.27 46.32 -25.10
N GLN A 2 -50.90 45.99 -23.97
CA GLN A 2 -52.07 45.12 -23.70
C GLN A 2 -51.88 43.65 -24.14
N ASN A 3 -52.11 42.62 -23.30
CA ASN A 3 -52.03 42.53 -21.81
C ASN A 3 -52.16 41.07 -21.31
N ASN A 4 -51.77 40.82 -20.04
CA ASN A 4 -52.25 39.78 -19.10
C ASN A 4 -51.91 38.28 -19.30
N ASN A 5 -51.06 37.80 -18.38
CA ASN A 5 -51.14 36.61 -17.49
C ASN A 5 -52.42 35.73 -17.52
N PHE A 6 -52.28 34.40 -17.28
CA PHE A 6 -52.40 33.77 -15.92
C PHE A 6 -52.32 32.22 -15.89
N ILE A 7 -51.87 31.67 -14.74
CA ILE A 7 -52.25 30.41 -13.99
C ILE A 7 -52.69 29.15 -14.79
N SER A 8 -52.17 27.91 -14.66
CA SER A 8 -51.41 27.10 -13.64
C SER A 8 -52.24 26.08 -12.81
N ALA A 9 -51.72 24.84 -12.66
CA ALA A 9 -52.16 23.75 -11.74
C ALA A 9 -53.58 23.16 -12.00
N ALA A 10 -53.90 21.87 -11.78
CA ALA A 10 -53.43 20.94 -10.74
C ALA A 10 -53.65 19.44 -11.08
N THR A 11 -53.06 18.57 -10.27
CA THR A 11 -53.07 17.09 -10.30
C THR A 11 -54.37 16.42 -9.81
N GLN A 12 -54.67 15.17 -10.23
CA GLN A 12 -54.74 14.01 -9.30
C GLN A 12 -55.03 12.62 -9.95
N GLN A 13 -54.22 11.63 -9.54
CA GLN A 13 -54.50 10.24 -9.10
C GLN A 13 -55.59 9.30 -9.70
N SER A 14 -55.12 8.05 -9.94
CA SER A 14 -55.65 6.72 -9.48
C SER A 14 -56.35 5.70 -10.42
N CYS A 15 -55.79 4.48 -10.39
CA CYS A 15 -56.38 3.12 -10.40
C CYS A 15 -57.38 2.61 -11.49
N LEU A 16 -56.87 1.71 -12.35
CA LEU A 16 -57.32 0.33 -12.74
C LEU A 16 -58.75 -0.15 -12.32
N PRO A 17 -59.48 -1.04 -13.09
CA PRO A 17 -58.93 -2.30 -13.66
C PRO A 17 -59.63 -3.05 -14.87
N VAL A 18 -58.85 -3.91 -15.58
CA VAL A 18 -59.15 -5.35 -15.97
C VAL A 18 -60.19 -5.80 -17.07
N LYS A 19 -59.66 -6.47 -18.14
CA LYS A 19 -60.20 -7.61 -18.99
C LYS A 19 -61.44 -7.36 -19.93
N LYS A 20 -61.81 -8.20 -20.95
CA LYS A 20 -61.47 -9.58 -21.44
C LYS A 20 -61.23 -9.65 -22.99
N ILE A 21 -60.29 -10.42 -23.58
CA ILE A 21 -60.16 -11.88 -23.98
C ILE A 21 -61.01 -12.37 -25.20
N ILE A 22 -60.46 -13.33 -26.01
CA ILE A 22 -61.07 -14.38 -26.94
C ILE A 22 -60.68 -14.18 -28.44
N LYS A 23 -60.19 -15.15 -29.26
CA LYS A 23 -59.69 -16.58 -29.21
C LYS A 23 -58.71 -16.79 -30.43
N SER A 24 -57.68 -17.65 -30.46
CA SER A 24 -57.62 -19.16 -30.54
C SER A 24 -58.17 -19.75 -31.87
N ALA A 25 -57.70 -20.87 -32.48
CA ALA A 25 -56.84 -22.00 -32.06
C ALA A 25 -56.21 -22.74 -33.30
N LEU A 26 -55.03 -23.42 -33.24
CA LEU A 26 -54.76 -24.90 -33.16
C LEU A 26 -55.13 -25.76 -34.42
N THR A 27 -54.53 -26.93 -34.78
CA THR A 27 -53.67 -27.93 -34.06
C THR A 27 -52.93 -28.96 -34.98
N LEU A 28 -51.88 -29.63 -34.44
CA LEU A 28 -51.35 -31.01 -34.72
C LEU A 28 -50.71 -31.32 -36.11
N SER A 29 -49.80 -32.29 -36.32
CA SER A 29 -49.28 -33.47 -35.54
C SER A 29 -47.92 -33.98 -36.13
N VAL A 30 -47.09 -34.91 -35.61
CA VAL A 30 -46.76 -35.47 -34.26
C VAL A 30 -45.57 -36.47 -34.39
N LEU A 31 -44.53 -36.39 -33.52
CA LEU A 31 -43.44 -37.39 -33.24
C LEU A 31 -42.52 -37.84 -34.43
N THR A 32 -41.31 -38.41 -34.29
CA THR A 32 -40.40 -38.88 -33.18
C THR A 32 -38.96 -38.95 -33.80
N ALA A 33 -37.81 -39.00 -33.11
CA ALA A 33 -37.36 -38.65 -31.74
C ALA A 33 -35.80 -38.76 -31.67
N ILE A 34 -35.13 -38.10 -30.72
CA ILE A 34 -33.71 -38.30 -30.35
C ILE A 34 -33.59 -38.27 -28.81
N SER A 35 -32.67 -39.07 -28.25
CA SER A 35 -32.45 -39.23 -26.80
C SER A 35 -31.62 -38.10 -26.17
N THR A 36 -32.08 -37.55 -25.05
CA THR A 36 -31.26 -36.73 -24.14
C THR A 36 -30.50 -37.62 -23.16
N THR A 37 -29.18 -37.68 -23.26
CA THR A 37 -28.30 -38.22 -22.21
C THR A 37 -28.06 -37.19 -21.10
N SER A 38 -27.76 -37.67 -19.90
CA SER A 38 -27.69 -36.89 -18.66
C SER A 38 -26.60 -35.83 -18.63
N VAL A 39 -26.79 -34.83 -17.77
CA VAL A 39 -25.77 -33.86 -17.33
C VAL A 39 -24.57 -34.60 -16.75
N VAL A 40 -23.37 -34.18 -17.12
CA VAL A 40 -22.09 -34.55 -16.49
C VAL A 40 -21.62 -33.38 -15.63
N ALA A 41 -20.85 -33.67 -14.57
CA ALA A 41 -20.48 -32.76 -13.49
C ALA A 41 -20.12 -31.33 -13.94
N ALA A 42 -20.75 -30.35 -13.27
CA ALA A 42 -20.04 -29.12 -12.97
C ALA A 42 -19.11 -29.44 -11.79
N GLU A 43 -17.81 -29.64 -12.05
CA GLU A 43 -16.83 -29.75 -10.97
C GLU A 43 -16.80 -28.42 -10.21
N HIS A 44 -16.79 -28.50 -8.88
CA HIS A 44 -16.77 -27.31 -8.03
C HIS A 44 -15.33 -26.80 -7.96
N SER A 45 -14.93 -26.04 -8.99
CA SER A 45 -13.64 -25.35 -9.00
C SER A 45 -13.55 -24.43 -7.78
N GLY A 46 -12.66 -24.78 -6.84
CA GLY A 46 -12.36 -23.93 -5.69
C GLY A 46 -11.80 -22.57 -6.12
N PRO A 47 -11.73 -21.59 -5.20
CA PRO A 47 -11.11 -20.31 -5.50
C PRO A 47 -9.65 -20.52 -5.91
N VAL A 48 -9.33 -20.17 -7.17
CA VAL A 48 -7.97 -20.28 -7.71
C VAL A 48 -7.08 -19.26 -7.02
N ILE A 49 -5.96 -19.71 -6.44
CA ILE A 49 -4.94 -18.82 -5.88
C ILE A 49 -4.28 -18.05 -7.03
N ASN A 50 -4.39 -16.72 -6.98
CA ASN A 50 -4.02 -15.80 -8.05
C ASN A 50 -3.42 -14.53 -7.44
N ASP A 51 -2.10 -14.51 -7.28
CA ASP A 51 -1.37 -13.50 -6.50
C ASP A 51 -1.09 -12.18 -7.28
N ASN A 52 -1.79 -11.91 -8.39
CA ASN A 52 -1.59 -10.72 -9.22
C ASN A 52 -2.18 -9.44 -8.60
N GLN A 53 -1.35 -8.45 -8.26
CA GLN A 53 -1.80 -7.15 -7.74
C GLN A 53 -2.46 -6.27 -8.81
N ALA A 54 -3.79 -6.31 -8.90
CA ALA A 54 -4.59 -5.39 -9.73
C ALA A 54 -5.11 -4.19 -8.92
N MET A 55 -5.35 -3.06 -9.60
CA MET A 55 -6.00 -1.85 -9.05
C MET A 55 -7.34 -2.20 -8.38
N GLN A 56 -7.55 -1.74 -7.15
CA GLN A 56 -8.75 -2.01 -6.36
C GLN A 56 -9.54 -0.72 -6.06
N MET A 57 -10.84 -0.87 -5.77
CA MET A 57 -11.75 0.21 -5.37
C MET A 57 -12.34 -0.11 -4.00
N TYR A 58 -11.98 0.68 -3.00
CA TYR A 58 -12.43 0.53 -1.62
C TYR A 58 -13.52 1.56 -1.33
N SER A 59 -14.77 1.23 -1.64
CA SER A 59 -15.95 2.05 -1.30
C SER A 59 -16.17 2.20 0.20
N GLY A 60 -16.95 3.21 0.60
CA GLY A 60 -17.23 3.54 2.00
C GLY A 60 -16.09 4.34 2.68
N ALA A 61 -16.40 5.17 3.67
CA ALA A 61 -15.43 5.81 4.56
C ALA A 61 -15.97 5.97 5.99
N ASP A 62 -15.06 6.03 6.95
CA ASP A 62 -15.40 6.29 8.35
C ASP A 62 -15.67 7.79 8.53
N LEU A 63 -16.84 8.17 9.07
CA LEU A 63 -17.12 9.56 9.45
C LEU A 63 -16.62 9.81 10.88
N MET A 64 -15.65 10.69 11.03
CA MET A 64 -15.22 11.17 12.35
C MET A 64 -16.19 12.23 12.88
N ALA A 65 -16.11 12.51 14.19
CA ALA A 65 -16.97 13.51 14.82
C ALA A 65 -16.83 14.91 14.17
N THR A 66 -17.95 15.61 14.02
CA THR A 66 -17.97 16.99 13.52
C THR A 66 -17.30 17.95 14.50
N VAL A 67 -16.35 18.75 14.02
CA VAL A 67 -15.54 19.66 14.85
C VAL A 67 -15.98 21.10 14.64
N ALA A 68 -16.32 21.79 15.73
CA ALA A 68 -16.56 23.24 15.71
C ALA A 68 -15.25 24.01 16.03
N PRO A 69 -14.97 25.13 15.36
CA PRO A 69 -13.73 25.89 15.60
C PRO A 69 -13.75 26.70 16.89
N GLU A 70 -12.58 26.78 17.52
CA GLU A 70 -12.21 27.90 18.38
C GLU A 70 -11.67 29.06 17.54
N SER A 71 -11.63 30.27 18.10
CA SER A 71 -11.48 31.50 17.30
C SER A 71 -10.60 32.54 18.01
N PHE A 72 -9.32 32.60 17.65
CA PHE A 72 -8.38 33.63 18.10
C PHE A 72 -8.51 34.90 17.25
N THR A 73 -8.74 36.06 17.87
CA THR A 73 -8.96 37.36 17.18
C THR A 73 -7.98 38.45 17.61
N GLY A 74 -6.91 38.11 18.31
CA GLY A 74 -5.86 39.05 18.71
C GLY A 74 -4.78 39.21 17.64
N ASP A 75 -3.76 40.02 17.97
CA ASP A 75 -2.47 40.00 17.29
C ASP A 75 -1.62 38.88 17.91
N VAL A 76 -0.96 38.05 17.10
CA VAL A 76 -0.12 36.96 17.63
C VAL A 76 1.14 37.48 18.34
N ARG A 77 1.47 38.77 18.20
CA ARG A 77 2.51 39.46 18.99
C ARG A 77 2.06 39.84 20.40
N ASP A 78 0.76 39.74 20.71
CA ASP A 78 0.23 39.88 22.07
C ASP A 78 0.30 38.53 22.85
N LEU A 79 0.67 37.44 22.17
CA LEU A 79 0.93 36.13 22.80
C LEU A 79 2.35 36.08 23.38
N SER A 80 2.54 35.24 24.40
CA SER A 80 3.85 35.03 25.03
C SER A 80 4.84 34.42 24.04
N GLU A 81 6.07 34.94 24.01
CA GLU A 81 7.21 34.26 23.40
C GLU A 81 7.50 32.93 24.13
N ALA A 82 7.87 31.91 23.35
CA ALA A 82 8.23 30.60 23.85
C ALA A 82 9.59 30.65 24.57
N VAL A 83 9.64 30.04 25.77
CA VAL A 83 10.84 30.03 26.63
C VAL A 83 12.01 29.38 25.90
N GLN A 84 13.06 30.15 25.68
CA GLN A 84 14.29 29.68 25.01
C GLN A 84 15.08 28.74 25.92
N TRP A 85 15.39 27.54 25.42
CA TRP A 85 16.20 26.54 26.12
C TRP A 85 17.57 27.12 26.54
N GLN A 86 17.98 26.86 27.78
CA GLN A 86 19.26 27.28 28.35
C GLN A 86 20.16 26.08 28.67
N PRO A 87 21.50 26.24 28.69
CA PRO A 87 22.43 25.20 29.11
C PRO A 87 22.16 24.70 30.54
N GLY A 88 21.55 23.52 30.63
CA GLY A 88 21.11 22.90 31.90
C GLY A 88 19.64 22.47 31.87
N ASP A 89 18.83 23.02 30.96
CA ASP A 89 17.45 22.60 30.75
C ASP A 89 17.39 21.18 30.13
N PRO A 90 16.39 20.36 30.49
CA PRO A 90 16.30 18.98 30.04
C PRO A 90 16.08 18.91 28.52
N ILE A 91 16.89 18.08 27.85
CA ILE A 91 16.68 17.72 26.46
C ILE A 91 15.60 16.62 26.40
N LYS A 92 14.62 16.80 25.51
CA LYS A 92 13.54 15.86 25.21
C LYS A 92 13.73 15.29 23.81
N SER A 93 13.02 14.21 23.51
CA SER A 93 12.72 13.82 22.12
C SER A 93 11.22 13.83 21.92
N VAL A 94 10.78 14.24 20.73
CA VAL A 94 9.41 13.99 20.24
C VAL A 94 9.21 12.47 20.13
N PRO A 95 7.98 11.93 20.28
CA PRO A 95 7.71 10.52 20.01
C PRO A 95 8.46 10.01 18.77
N ARG A 96 9.07 8.84 18.90
CA ARG A 96 9.65 8.12 17.75
C ARG A 96 8.51 7.56 16.90
N ARG A 97 8.74 7.51 15.60
CA ARG A 97 7.93 6.81 14.60
C ARG A 97 7.49 5.46 15.17
N ILE A 98 6.19 5.18 15.15
CA ILE A 98 5.62 3.95 15.70
C ILE A 98 5.81 2.83 14.68
N TYR A 99 6.19 1.65 15.15
CA TYR A 99 6.28 0.42 14.36
C TYR A 99 5.17 -0.51 14.87
N PRO A 100 3.89 -0.34 14.43
CA PRO A 100 2.75 -0.88 15.16
C PRO A 100 2.69 -2.40 15.13
N ASN A 101 3.15 -2.97 14.01
CA ASN A 101 3.40 -4.39 13.85
C ASN A 101 4.91 -4.61 13.93
N ALA A 102 5.43 -4.73 15.15
CA ALA A 102 6.79 -5.19 15.40
C ALA A 102 6.89 -6.68 15.03
N LEU A 103 7.02 -6.97 13.73
CA LEU A 103 7.37 -8.30 13.24
C LEU A 103 8.66 -8.74 13.95
N ASN A 104 8.60 -9.84 14.69
CA ASN A 104 9.78 -10.42 15.31
C ASN A 104 10.84 -10.67 14.24
N THR A 105 12.11 -10.41 14.58
CA THR A 105 13.21 -10.29 13.63
C THR A 105 13.47 -11.57 12.84
N PHE A 106 12.82 -11.69 11.68
CA PHE A 106 13.33 -12.42 10.54
C PHE A 106 14.12 -11.45 9.65
N ASN A 107 15.09 -11.98 8.91
CA ASN A 107 15.99 -11.15 8.10
C ASN A 107 15.20 -10.32 7.07
N ARG A 108 15.52 -9.03 6.94
CA ARG A 108 15.03 -8.18 5.83
C ARG A 108 15.63 -8.56 4.48
N SER A 109 16.72 -9.34 4.47
CA SER A 109 17.42 -9.83 3.28
C SER A 109 16.41 -10.26 2.22
N ALA A 110 16.35 -9.50 1.12
CA ALA A 110 15.40 -9.73 0.04
C ALA A 110 15.46 -11.18 -0.45
N ILE A 111 14.31 -11.74 -0.87
CA ILE A 111 14.26 -13.11 -1.37
C ILE A 111 14.81 -13.11 -2.80
N ASN A 112 16.13 -13.32 -2.89
CA ASN A 112 17.02 -12.99 -4.01
C ASN A 112 17.24 -11.47 -4.14
N PRO A 113 18.19 -10.86 -3.40
CA PRO A 113 18.55 -9.47 -3.60
C PRO A 113 19.18 -9.29 -4.98
N VAL A 114 18.80 -8.20 -5.65
CA VAL A 114 19.54 -7.67 -6.80
C VAL A 114 20.89 -7.22 -6.27
N ALA A 115 21.98 -7.71 -6.88
CA ALA A 115 23.23 -7.90 -6.15
C ALA A 115 24.03 -6.60 -5.89
N ASN A 116 23.60 -5.81 -4.90
CA ASN A 116 24.24 -4.61 -4.34
C ASN A 116 24.95 -3.75 -5.40
N THR A 117 24.18 -3.34 -6.42
CA THR A 117 24.68 -2.56 -7.55
C THR A 117 24.73 -1.07 -7.25
N VAL A 118 25.54 -0.35 -8.03
CA VAL A 118 25.46 1.12 -8.11
C VAL A 118 24.11 1.49 -8.75
N ASP A 119 23.43 2.49 -8.21
CA ASP A 119 22.15 2.98 -8.74
C ASP A 119 22.25 3.30 -10.25
N PRO A 120 21.29 2.85 -11.08
CA PRO A 120 21.42 2.88 -12.54
C PRO A 120 21.38 4.31 -13.13
N LEU A 121 20.83 5.28 -12.40
CA LEU A 121 20.68 6.66 -12.86
C LEU A 121 21.89 7.53 -12.49
N LEU A 122 22.75 7.11 -11.57
CA LEU A 122 24.00 7.81 -11.25
C LEU A 122 24.90 8.02 -12.47
N GLY A 123 24.94 7.08 -13.41
CA GLY A 123 25.72 7.25 -14.64
C GLY A 123 25.27 8.46 -15.45
N ILE A 124 23.95 8.63 -15.59
CA ILE A 124 23.31 9.73 -16.32
C ILE A 124 23.57 11.06 -15.61
N GLN A 125 23.47 11.09 -14.28
CA GLN A 125 23.79 12.28 -13.49
C GLN A 125 25.29 12.65 -13.58
N SER A 126 26.19 11.67 -13.50
CA SER A 126 27.65 11.84 -13.57
C SER A 126 28.11 12.47 -14.90
N GLU A 127 27.52 12.03 -16.03
CA GLU A 127 27.79 12.66 -17.33
C GLU A 127 27.36 14.14 -17.38
N ALA A 128 26.25 14.50 -16.71
CA ALA A 128 25.78 15.89 -16.62
C ALA A 128 26.65 16.78 -15.72
N GLU A 129 27.36 16.22 -14.72
CA GLU A 129 28.28 17.01 -13.86
C GLU A 129 29.44 17.60 -14.66
N GLY A 130 29.88 16.91 -15.73
CA GLY A 130 30.86 17.42 -16.69
C GLY A 130 30.36 18.59 -17.55
N MET A 131 29.06 18.93 -17.47
CA MET A 131 28.38 19.96 -18.28
C MET A 131 27.72 21.07 -17.45
N PHE A 132 27.94 21.13 -16.13
CA PHE A 132 27.37 22.15 -15.24
C PHE A 132 27.61 23.58 -15.76
N SER A 133 26.53 24.35 -15.90
CA SER A 133 26.53 25.64 -16.61
C SER A 133 26.36 26.88 -15.71
N ARG A 134 25.79 26.71 -14.51
CA ARG A 134 25.62 27.71 -13.44
C ARG A 134 25.46 27.03 -12.08
N ALA A 135 25.52 27.85 -11.03
CA ALA A 135 24.93 27.57 -9.73
C ALA A 135 23.64 28.42 -9.61
N VAL A 136 22.68 27.98 -8.79
CA VAL A 136 21.39 28.67 -8.61
C VAL A 136 21.59 30.02 -7.90
N GLU A 137 20.88 31.08 -8.31
CA GLU A 137 20.94 32.38 -7.63
C GLU A 137 20.22 32.28 -6.27
N VAL A 138 21.01 32.09 -5.20
CA VAL A 138 20.54 32.32 -3.83
C VAL A 138 20.18 33.80 -3.70
N ALA A 139 18.93 34.07 -3.35
CA ALA A 139 18.36 35.40 -3.35
C ALA A 139 18.64 36.12 -2.00
N ASN A 140 17.97 37.25 -1.77
CA ASN A 140 18.33 38.20 -0.71
C ASN A 140 18.25 37.64 0.73
N ILE A 141 17.58 36.50 0.97
CA ILE A 141 17.41 35.92 2.30
C ILE A 141 18.09 34.54 2.32
N ASN A 142 19.17 34.43 3.10
CA ASN A 142 19.77 33.17 3.53
C ASN A 142 20.27 33.37 4.97
N GLN A 143 19.46 32.98 5.96
CA GLN A 143 19.62 33.35 7.36
C GLN A 143 19.28 32.20 8.32
N ASP A 144 19.70 32.31 9.57
CA ASP A 144 19.28 31.38 10.63
C ASP A 144 17.78 31.57 10.90
N GLY A 145 17.04 30.46 11.03
CA GLY A 145 15.67 30.46 11.53
C GLY A 145 15.62 30.31 13.05
N MET A 146 14.58 29.65 13.56
CA MET A 146 14.50 29.28 14.97
C MET A 146 15.65 28.36 15.41
N GLY A 147 16.14 28.58 16.62
CA GLY A 147 17.27 27.85 17.21
C GLY A 147 16.84 26.67 18.10
N TYR A 148 17.85 25.95 18.61
CA TYR A 148 17.70 24.75 19.43
C TYR A 148 16.72 24.91 20.61
N THR A 149 15.61 24.16 20.59
CA THR A 149 14.54 24.21 21.61
C THR A 149 14.73 23.22 22.77
N GLY A 150 15.81 22.44 22.78
CA GLY A 150 15.95 21.30 23.70
C GLY A 150 15.12 20.09 23.30
N VAL A 151 14.68 20.01 22.04
CA VAL A 151 13.88 18.89 21.52
C VAL A 151 14.55 18.34 20.26
N ASN A 152 14.59 17.01 20.12
CA ASN A 152 15.08 16.33 18.92
C ASN A 152 13.99 15.39 18.36
N PRO A 153 13.77 15.33 17.03
CA PRO A 153 14.32 16.19 15.98
C PRO A 153 13.73 17.62 15.99
N ALA A 154 14.29 18.50 15.14
CA ALA A 154 13.88 19.89 15.00
C ALA A 154 12.57 20.08 14.21
N ASP A 155 12.36 19.24 13.20
CA ASP A 155 11.24 19.22 12.25
C ASP A 155 10.86 20.58 11.64
N PRO A 156 11.79 21.18 10.87
CA PRO A 156 11.58 22.44 10.18
C PRO A 156 10.60 22.30 9.02
N THR A 157 9.40 22.86 9.20
CA THR A 157 8.44 23.11 8.11
C THR A 157 8.28 24.61 7.90
N GLY A 158 7.95 25.06 6.69
CA GLY A 158 7.63 26.47 6.49
C GLY A 158 7.24 26.85 5.07
N THR A 159 6.44 27.91 4.97
CA THR A 159 5.75 28.30 3.73
C THR A 159 5.75 29.82 3.54
N VAL A 160 5.79 30.24 2.29
CA VAL A 160 5.67 31.64 1.86
C VAL A 160 4.24 31.93 1.39
N GLY A 161 3.64 33.00 1.91
CA GLY A 161 2.40 33.57 1.35
C GLY A 161 2.68 34.85 0.56
N LYS A 162 1.71 35.76 0.46
CA LYS A 162 1.93 37.00 -0.30
C LYS A 162 2.95 37.94 0.35
N ASN A 163 2.85 38.10 1.67
CA ASN A 163 3.57 39.14 2.43
C ASN A 163 4.48 38.61 3.55
N HIS A 164 4.33 37.35 3.95
CA HIS A 164 5.08 36.76 5.07
C HIS A 164 5.63 35.37 4.72
N TYR A 165 6.62 34.94 5.49
CA TYR A 165 7.04 33.54 5.59
C TYR A 165 6.72 33.05 7.01
N ILE A 166 6.21 31.83 7.15
CA ILE A 166 6.05 31.17 8.45
C ILE A 166 6.97 29.96 8.49
N GLN A 167 7.80 29.88 9.54
CA GLN A 167 8.54 28.68 9.90
C GLN A 167 7.89 28.06 11.14
N SER A 168 7.84 26.73 11.23
CA SER A 168 7.48 25.99 12.44
C SER A 168 8.45 24.84 12.72
N ILE A 169 8.63 24.52 13.99
CA ILE A 169 9.56 23.52 14.53
C ILE A 169 9.00 22.82 15.78
N ASN A 170 9.60 21.72 16.20
CA ASN A 170 9.32 21.08 17.48
C ASN A 170 9.82 21.91 18.67
N GLY A 171 8.99 22.00 19.72
CA GLY A 171 9.25 22.78 20.93
C GLY A 171 8.92 22.03 22.22
N GLY A 172 9.38 22.59 23.35
CA GLY A 172 9.28 21.94 24.67
C GLY A 172 7.87 21.72 25.21
N GLY A 173 6.83 22.23 24.55
CA GLY A 173 5.41 22.16 24.95
C GLY A 173 4.43 22.13 23.77
N GLY A 174 4.85 21.55 22.64
CA GLY A 174 4.12 21.54 21.36
C GLY A 174 4.97 22.14 20.23
N ALA A 175 4.36 22.32 19.05
CA ALA A 175 5.03 23.01 17.96
C ALA A 175 5.21 24.50 18.28
N LEU A 176 6.33 25.09 17.83
CA LEU A 176 6.54 26.54 17.83
C LEU A 176 6.40 27.08 16.42
N PHE A 177 5.93 28.32 16.25
CA PHE A 177 5.97 29.02 14.97
C PHE A 177 6.59 30.42 15.11
N SER A 178 7.23 30.89 14.04
CA SER A 178 7.72 32.25 13.87
C SER A 178 7.29 32.82 12.53
N ILE A 179 6.92 34.09 12.52
CA ILE A 179 6.47 34.81 11.32
C ILE A 179 7.56 35.82 10.94
N TYR A 180 7.94 35.83 9.67
CA TYR A 180 8.96 36.71 9.10
C TYR A 180 8.34 37.58 8.01
N ASP A 181 8.80 38.83 7.91
CA ASP A 181 8.51 39.71 6.78
C ASP A 181 9.22 39.18 5.54
N LYS A 182 8.45 38.91 4.49
CA LYS A 182 8.93 38.27 3.27
C LYS A 182 9.93 39.13 2.48
N ALA A 183 9.79 40.45 2.54
CA ALA A 183 10.59 41.39 1.75
C ALA A 183 11.98 41.66 2.34
N THR A 184 12.12 41.54 3.66
CA THR A 184 13.35 41.90 4.39
C THR A 184 13.95 40.74 5.19
N GLY A 185 13.24 39.62 5.36
CA GLY A 185 13.66 38.48 6.18
C GLY A 185 13.54 38.69 7.68
N ASN A 186 13.23 39.91 8.15
CA ASN A 186 13.14 40.21 9.58
C ASN A 186 12.00 39.43 10.25
N GLN A 187 12.26 38.90 11.45
CA GLN A 187 11.23 38.29 12.28
C GLN A 187 10.24 39.36 12.74
N VAL A 188 8.94 39.12 12.54
CA VAL A 188 7.83 40.01 12.89
C VAL A 188 7.10 39.51 14.14
N SER A 189 7.09 38.18 14.37
CA SER A 189 6.51 37.58 15.57
C SER A 189 7.14 36.22 15.91
N GLY A 190 7.06 35.85 17.18
CA GLY A 190 7.48 34.55 17.70
C GLY A 190 8.94 34.51 18.16
N PRO A 191 9.46 33.32 18.53
CA PRO A 191 8.75 32.04 18.49
C PRO A 191 7.59 31.99 19.49
N THR A 192 6.44 31.48 19.05
CA THR A 192 5.21 31.35 19.86
C THR A 192 4.75 29.89 19.82
N ASN A 193 4.20 29.35 20.92
CA ASN A 193 3.65 27.99 20.88
C ASN A 193 2.38 27.97 20.02
N MET A 194 2.25 27.01 19.11
CA MET A 194 1.06 26.87 18.26
C MET A 194 -0.20 26.64 19.11
N SER A 195 -0.03 25.88 20.21
CA SER A 195 -1.00 25.66 21.28
C SER A 195 -1.45 26.93 22.04
N ASP A 196 -0.86 28.11 21.82
CA ASP A 196 -1.39 29.39 22.34
C ASP A 196 -2.55 29.95 21.50
N LEU A 197 -2.84 29.36 20.33
CA LEU A 197 -4.00 29.70 19.49
C LEU A 197 -5.29 28.94 19.85
N ALA A 198 -5.25 28.01 20.81
CA ALA A 198 -6.37 27.13 21.19
C ALA A 198 -6.63 27.07 22.71
N THR A 199 -7.85 26.62 23.07
CA THR A 199 -8.30 26.30 24.44
C THR A 199 -8.83 24.86 24.60
N ASN A 200 -9.03 24.13 23.50
CA ASN A 200 -9.38 22.70 23.46
C ASN A 200 -8.17 21.78 23.75
N ARG A 201 -8.18 20.48 23.37
CA ARG A 201 -7.03 19.59 23.66
C ARG A 201 -5.75 20.02 22.96
N CYS A 202 -5.82 20.78 21.86
CA CYS A 202 -4.67 21.38 21.19
C CYS A 202 -3.88 22.34 22.08
N LYS A 203 -4.45 22.78 23.22
CA LYS A 203 -3.67 23.44 24.28
C LYS A 203 -2.55 22.57 24.88
N ASN A 204 -2.57 21.26 24.61
CA ASN A 204 -1.59 20.27 25.03
C ASN A 204 -0.91 19.66 23.80
N GLY A 205 -0.30 20.51 22.98
CA GLY A 205 0.44 20.14 21.77
C GLY A 205 1.64 19.22 22.05
N LEU A 206 2.01 18.38 21.09
CA LEU A 206 3.20 17.51 21.16
C LEU A 206 4.27 17.78 20.09
N GLY A 207 3.97 18.58 19.06
CA GLY A 207 4.86 18.77 17.91
C GLY A 207 4.35 18.07 16.64
N ASP A 208 5.30 17.67 15.80
CA ASP A 208 5.17 17.31 14.39
C ASP A 208 4.44 18.37 13.53
N PRO A 209 5.04 19.55 13.34
CA PRO A 209 4.40 20.61 12.59
C PRO A 209 4.43 20.40 11.08
N ILE A 210 3.30 20.67 10.42
CA ILE A 210 3.24 20.93 8.98
C ILE A 210 2.61 22.31 8.77
N VAL A 211 3.25 23.13 7.95
CA VAL A 211 2.79 24.49 7.63
C VAL A 211 2.78 24.66 6.11
N PHE A 212 1.62 24.98 5.54
CA PHE A 212 1.42 25.20 4.10
C PHE A 212 0.51 26.42 3.85
N TYR A 213 0.58 26.98 2.63
CA TYR A 213 -0.22 28.15 2.23
C TYR A 213 -1.23 27.75 1.16
N ASP A 214 -2.51 27.86 1.49
CA ASP A 214 -3.61 27.71 0.54
C ASP A 214 -3.69 28.97 -0.33
N GLU A 215 -3.07 28.92 -1.51
CA GLU A 215 -3.02 30.05 -2.46
C GLU A 215 -4.41 30.56 -2.89
N ASP A 216 -5.34 29.64 -3.14
CA ASP A 216 -6.68 29.92 -3.68
C ASP A 216 -7.59 30.54 -2.62
N ALA A 217 -7.43 30.15 -1.35
CA ALA A 217 -8.09 30.80 -0.24
C ALA A 217 -7.34 32.04 0.31
N GLU A 218 -6.06 32.18 -0.04
CA GLU A 218 -5.10 33.13 0.53
C GLU A 218 -4.91 32.96 2.06
N ARG A 219 -4.65 31.72 2.52
CA ARG A 219 -4.56 31.38 3.96
C ARG A 219 -3.35 30.54 4.31
N TYR A 220 -2.82 30.74 5.51
CA TYR A 220 -1.86 29.81 6.12
C TYR A 220 -2.63 28.72 6.88
N VAL A 221 -2.18 27.48 6.75
CA VAL A 221 -2.58 26.36 7.59
C VAL A 221 -1.35 25.89 8.35
N MET A 222 -1.50 25.67 9.66
CA MET A 222 -0.48 25.10 10.53
C MET A 222 -1.09 23.91 11.29
N THR A 223 -0.30 22.89 11.57
CA THR A 223 -0.77 21.68 12.26
C THR A 223 0.18 21.23 13.37
N GLU A 224 -0.32 20.44 14.31
CA GLU A 224 0.47 19.64 15.28
C GLU A 224 -0.40 18.48 15.82
N PHE A 225 0.14 17.61 16.66
CA PHE A 225 -0.68 16.71 17.48
C PHE A 225 -1.13 17.34 18.80
N SER A 226 -2.31 16.96 19.30
CA SER A 226 -2.57 16.99 20.76
C SER A 226 -1.90 15.79 21.47
N ASN A 227 -2.00 15.73 22.81
CA ASN A 227 -1.56 14.57 23.59
C ASN A 227 -2.03 13.19 23.05
N GLN A 228 -1.21 12.15 23.26
CA GLN A 228 -1.42 10.79 22.75
C GLN A 228 -2.76 10.17 23.21
N SER A 229 -3.24 10.53 24.41
CA SER A 229 -4.55 10.10 24.92
C SER A 229 -5.73 10.70 24.13
N GLY A 230 -5.55 11.93 23.63
CA GLY A 230 -6.49 12.64 22.78
C GLY A 230 -6.54 12.09 21.37
N ARG A 231 -5.40 11.62 20.82
CA ARG A 231 -5.28 11.15 19.43
C ARG A 231 -5.75 12.18 18.40
N SER A 232 -5.61 13.47 18.69
CA SER A 232 -6.18 14.53 17.85
C SER A 232 -5.13 15.19 16.95
N LEU A 233 -5.47 15.32 15.67
CA LEU A 233 -4.84 16.24 14.74
C LEU A 233 -5.35 17.65 15.05
N CYS A 234 -4.43 18.57 15.35
CA CYS A 234 -4.73 19.98 15.58
C CYS A 234 -4.47 20.75 14.29
N VAL A 235 -5.47 21.52 13.84
CA VAL A 235 -5.41 22.28 12.58
C VAL A 235 -5.77 23.73 12.85
N TYR A 236 -4.81 24.61 12.61
CA TYR A 236 -4.94 26.05 12.78
C TYR A 236 -4.98 26.71 11.40
N VAL A 237 -6.03 27.48 11.12
CA VAL A 237 -6.24 28.12 9.81
C VAL A 237 -6.30 29.63 10.00
N SER A 238 -5.48 30.39 9.28
CA SER A 238 -5.52 31.86 9.39
C SER A 238 -6.88 32.38 8.90
N LYS A 239 -7.29 33.57 9.36
CA LYS A 239 -8.53 34.22 8.89
C LYS A 239 -8.32 35.07 7.64
N THR A 240 -7.07 35.44 7.35
CA THR A 240 -6.64 36.27 6.21
C THR A 240 -5.21 35.92 5.78
N ASP A 241 -4.73 36.49 4.67
CA ASP A 241 -3.31 36.48 4.25
C ASP A 241 -2.36 37.18 5.25
N ASN A 242 -2.88 37.92 6.23
CA ASN A 242 -2.12 38.44 7.36
C ASN A 242 -2.20 37.45 8.55
N PRO A 243 -1.17 36.60 8.78
CA PRO A 243 -1.13 35.67 9.91
C PRO A 243 -0.82 36.35 11.25
N VAL A 244 -0.34 37.61 11.23
CA VAL A 244 0.08 38.36 12.42
C VAL A 244 -1.15 38.91 13.15
N SER A 245 -1.98 39.70 12.46
CA SER A 245 -3.12 40.40 13.07
C SER A 245 -4.48 40.11 12.44
N GLY A 246 -4.56 39.17 11.48
CA GLY A 246 -5.85 38.69 10.97
C GLY A 246 -6.58 37.73 11.92
N GLY A 247 -5.85 37.12 12.85
CA GLY A 247 -6.36 36.06 13.73
C GLY A 247 -6.48 34.69 13.06
N TRP A 248 -6.88 33.70 13.84
CA TRP A 248 -6.86 32.28 13.49
C TRP A 248 -8.14 31.55 13.93
N PHE A 249 -8.48 30.46 13.24
CA PHE A 249 -9.39 29.41 13.71
C PHE A 249 -8.56 28.20 14.16
N ALA A 250 -9.00 27.49 15.19
CA ALA A 250 -8.37 26.26 15.66
C ALA A 250 -9.38 25.11 15.73
N TYR A 251 -9.02 23.96 15.18
CA TYR A 251 -9.84 22.74 15.11
C TYR A 251 -9.09 21.55 15.72
N GLU A 252 -9.82 20.70 16.45
CA GLU A 252 -9.32 19.47 17.05
C GLU A 252 -10.03 18.26 16.42
N PHE A 253 -9.38 17.53 15.53
CA PHE A 253 -9.93 16.34 14.87
C PHE A 253 -9.40 15.06 15.50
N GLN A 254 -10.24 14.30 16.19
CA GLN A 254 -9.85 13.03 16.82
C GLN A 254 -9.75 11.88 15.79
N ALA A 255 -8.60 11.20 15.77
CA ALA A 255 -8.34 9.96 15.05
C ALA A 255 -8.66 8.71 15.90
N PRO A 256 -8.87 7.52 15.30
CA PRO A 256 -9.16 6.28 16.03
C PRO A 256 -7.96 5.74 16.81
N GLU A 257 -6.73 5.98 16.36
CA GLU A 257 -5.48 5.71 17.08
C GLU A 257 -4.54 6.93 16.98
N PHE A 258 -3.32 6.85 17.50
CA PHE A 258 -2.38 7.98 17.40
C PHE A 258 -1.94 8.15 15.93
N PRO A 259 -2.19 9.32 15.29
CA PRO A 259 -2.04 9.50 13.84
C PRO A 259 -0.58 9.80 13.45
N ASP A 260 0.32 8.88 13.76
CA ASP A 260 1.79 9.06 13.71
C ASP A 260 2.32 9.59 12.37
N TYR A 261 3.39 10.39 12.42
CA TYR A 261 4.04 11.04 11.27
C TYR A 261 3.04 11.62 10.24
N PRO A 262 2.23 12.62 10.58
CA PRO A 262 1.25 13.18 9.68
C PRO A 262 1.95 14.01 8.61
N LYS A 263 1.43 13.97 7.39
CA LYS A 263 1.75 14.92 6.32
C LYS A 263 0.44 15.42 5.72
N PHE A 264 0.38 16.71 5.38
CA PHE A 264 -0.82 17.40 4.91
C PHE A 264 -0.62 17.95 3.50
N GLY A 265 -1.69 18.02 2.71
CA GLY A 265 -1.69 18.68 1.41
C GLY A 265 -3.08 19.19 1.00
N ARG A 266 -3.13 20.30 0.27
CA ARG A 266 -4.35 20.81 -0.38
C ARG A 266 -4.55 20.09 -1.71
N TYR A 267 -5.71 19.48 -1.94
CA TYR A 267 -6.12 19.00 -3.27
C TYR A 267 -7.63 19.18 -3.45
N GLY A 268 -8.08 19.71 -4.59
CA GLY A 268 -9.52 19.99 -4.84
C GLY A 268 -10.22 20.74 -3.70
N ASP A 269 -11.39 20.25 -3.29
CA ASP A 269 -12.21 20.81 -2.20
C ASP A 269 -11.89 20.26 -0.79
N SER A 270 -10.69 19.70 -0.56
CA SER A 270 -10.32 19.15 0.76
C SER A 270 -8.85 19.40 1.14
N TYR A 271 -8.58 19.37 2.45
CA TYR A 271 -7.23 19.14 2.95
C TYR A 271 -7.10 17.65 3.26
N TYR A 272 -6.08 17.02 2.68
CA TYR A 272 -5.80 15.60 2.83
C TYR A 272 -4.66 15.38 3.83
N VAL A 273 -4.74 14.28 4.59
CA VAL A 273 -3.71 13.90 5.57
C VAL A 273 -3.35 12.44 5.37
N GLY A 274 -2.05 12.15 5.33
CA GLY A 274 -1.51 10.79 5.38
C GLY A 274 -0.81 10.53 6.71
N THR A 275 -1.01 9.35 7.31
CA THR A 275 -0.48 8.97 8.63
C THR A 275 0.03 7.52 8.63
N ASN A 276 0.90 7.19 9.59
CA ASN A 276 1.35 5.85 9.91
C ASN A 276 0.43 5.25 11.00
N GLU A 277 -0.33 4.20 10.66
CA GLU A 277 -1.37 3.62 11.51
C GLU A 277 -1.30 2.08 11.52
N SER A 278 -1.89 1.42 12.52
CA SER A 278 -1.63 0.00 12.81
C SER A 278 -2.21 -0.94 11.78
N ALA A 279 -3.47 -0.69 11.37
CA ALA A 279 -4.13 -1.39 10.27
C ALA A 279 -3.49 -1.09 8.88
N GLY A 280 -2.60 -0.10 8.80
CA GLY A 280 -1.96 0.41 7.58
C GLY A 280 -2.10 1.91 7.45
N PRO A 281 -1.52 2.53 6.39
CA PRO A 281 -1.52 3.98 6.22
C PRO A 281 -2.92 4.58 6.34
N GLY A 282 -3.11 5.51 7.29
CA GLY A 282 -4.34 6.27 7.41
C GLY A 282 -4.37 7.36 6.34
N VAL A 283 -5.50 7.48 5.65
CA VAL A 283 -5.76 8.59 4.72
C VAL A 283 -7.02 9.31 5.13
N TYR A 284 -6.90 10.62 5.32
CA TYR A 284 -7.96 11.48 5.80
C TYR A 284 -8.29 12.58 4.80
N ALA A 285 -9.52 13.07 4.84
CA ALA A 285 -9.96 14.26 4.13
C ALA A 285 -10.80 15.13 5.06
N LEU A 286 -10.47 16.41 5.14
CA LEU A 286 -11.13 17.41 5.98
C LEU A 286 -11.81 18.48 5.10
N GLU A 287 -13.01 18.94 5.49
CA GLU A 287 -13.81 19.91 4.71
C GLU A 287 -13.16 21.30 4.63
N ARG A 288 -12.29 21.51 3.62
CA ARG A 288 -11.58 22.76 3.31
C ARG A 288 -12.49 24.00 3.39
N SER A 289 -13.65 23.96 2.74
CA SER A 289 -14.59 25.10 2.70
C SER A 289 -15.17 25.47 4.07
N LYS A 290 -15.30 24.51 4.99
CA LYS A 290 -15.74 24.74 6.39
C LYS A 290 -14.60 25.30 7.22
N LEU A 291 -13.42 24.67 7.12
CA LEU A 291 -12.18 25.07 7.79
C LEU A 291 -11.84 26.55 7.55
N LEU A 292 -11.80 26.94 6.27
CA LEU A 292 -11.52 28.29 5.79
C LEU A 292 -12.52 29.36 6.26
N SER A 293 -13.78 28.97 6.51
CA SER A 293 -14.87 29.90 6.81
C SER A 293 -15.29 29.94 8.28
N GLY A 294 -14.57 29.22 9.16
CA GLY A 294 -14.87 29.20 10.60
C GLY A 294 -16.18 28.47 10.93
N GLN A 295 -16.55 27.46 10.13
CA GLN A 295 -17.75 26.66 10.32
C GLN A 295 -17.42 25.28 10.90
N THR A 296 -18.41 24.63 11.51
CA THR A 296 -18.32 23.21 11.87
C THR A 296 -17.95 22.38 10.64
N ALA A 297 -16.90 21.56 10.77
CA ALA A 297 -16.29 20.80 9.70
C ALA A 297 -16.30 19.29 10.00
N ARG A 298 -16.40 18.46 8.95
CA ARG A 298 -16.24 17.00 9.00
C ARG A 298 -14.83 16.59 8.62
N MET A 299 -14.46 15.41 9.11
CA MET A 299 -13.30 14.64 8.65
C MET A 299 -13.76 13.22 8.31
N GLN A 300 -13.32 12.70 7.17
CA GLN A 300 -13.44 11.28 6.82
C GLN A 300 -12.09 10.59 6.85
N ARG A 301 -12.11 9.28 7.10
CA ARG A 301 -10.94 8.41 7.14
C ARG A 301 -11.13 7.16 6.27
N LYS A 302 -10.05 6.70 5.67
CA LYS A 302 -9.83 5.36 5.14
C LYS A 302 -8.48 4.82 5.62
N THR A 303 -8.29 3.51 5.47
CA THR A 303 -6.99 2.83 5.61
C THR A 303 -6.59 2.30 4.24
N ALA A 304 -5.34 2.50 3.81
CA ALA A 304 -4.77 1.84 2.64
C ALA A 304 -4.11 0.51 3.04
N PRO A 305 -4.01 -0.49 2.13
CA PRO A 305 -3.35 -1.76 2.43
C PRO A 305 -1.91 -1.59 2.92
N ARG A 306 -1.53 -2.39 3.93
CA ARG A 306 -0.14 -2.48 4.35
C ARG A 306 0.73 -3.09 3.26
N LEU A 307 1.93 -2.54 3.15
CA LEU A 307 3.07 -3.19 2.50
C LEU A 307 3.73 -4.18 3.47
N SER A 308 4.24 -5.31 2.98
CA SER A 308 5.02 -6.25 3.79
C SER A 308 6.35 -5.63 4.23
N ASN A 309 6.97 -6.19 5.27
CA ASN A 309 8.33 -5.91 5.76
C ASN A 309 8.63 -4.47 6.25
N LEU A 310 7.83 -3.47 5.88
CA LEU A 310 7.90 -2.10 6.40
C LEU A 310 7.10 -1.99 7.72
N GLY A 311 7.81 -1.83 8.85
CA GLY A 311 7.15 -1.62 10.14
C GLY A 311 6.52 -0.23 10.29
N PHE A 312 7.22 0.81 9.82
CA PHE A 312 6.73 2.18 9.64
C PHE A 312 6.37 2.40 8.16
N GLN A 313 5.19 2.95 7.87
CA GLN A 313 4.74 3.23 6.50
C GLN A 313 3.54 4.19 6.49
N MET A 314 3.58 5.19 5.58
CA MET A 314 2.48 6.12 5.32
C MET A 314 2.43 6.48 3.83
N MET A 315 1.42 7.26 3.41
CA MET A 315 1.34 7.77 2.03
C MET A 315 1.30 9.30 2.04
N VAL A 316 2.16 9.94 1.27
CA VAL A 316 2.26 11.41 1.20
C VAL A 316 1.07 11.95 0.41
N PRO A 317 0.21 12.83 0.98
CA PRO A 317 -0.77 13.55 0.18
C PRO A 317 -0.06 14.55 -0.74
N VAL A 318 -0.56 14.66 -1.97
CA VAL A 318 -0.09 15.63 -2.94
C VAL A 318 -0.65 17.01 -2.61
N ASP A 319 0.24 18.01 -2.60
CA ASP A 319 -0.05 19.40 -2.23
C ASP A 319 0.03 20.34 -3.44
N VAL A 320 -0.89 21.29 -3.55
CA VAL A 320 -1.09 22.09 -4.77
C VAL A 320 -0.55 23.51 -4.61
N ASP A 321 0.58 23.77 -5.28
CA ASP A 321 0.96 25.12 -5.67
C ASP A 321 0.14 25.57 -6.90
N SER A 322 -0.01 26.88 -7.03
CA SER A 322 -0.90 27.61 -7.93
C SER A 322 -2.38 27.68 -7.51
N VAL A 323 -2.92 28.89 -7.69
CA VAL A 323 -4.37 29.16 -7.78
C VAL A 323 -5.06 28.37 -8.91
N SER A 324 -4.38 28.03 -10.00
CA SER A 324 -4.97 27.23 -11.10
C SER A 324 -4.82 25.73 -10.85
N GLY A 325 -5.38 25.23 -9.76
CA GLY A 325 -5.20 23.84 -9.29
C GLY A 325 -6.01 22.75 -10.01
N PRO A 326 -6.17 21.58 -9.35
CA PRO A 326 -7.17 20.57 -9.68
C PRO A 326 -8.60 21.13 -9.61
N ALA A 327 -9.57 20.44 -10.21
CA ALA A 327 -10.97 20.82 -10.00
C ALA A 327 -11.40 20.51 -8.55
N GLY A 328 -12.33 21.30 -8.00
CA GLY A 328 -12.81 21.09 -6.62
C GLY A 328 -13.34 19.67 -6.36
N SER A 329 -14.09 19.13 -7.34
CA SER A 329 -14.62 17.77 -7.35
C SER A 329 -13.61 16.67 -7.73
N GLU A 330 -12.31 16.98 -7.80
CA GLU A 330 -11.27 15.99 -8.12
C GLU A 330 -10.78 15.29 -6.84
N ALA A 331 -10.62 13.96 -6.91
CA ALA A 331 -10.15 13.14 -5.81
C ALA A 331 -8.72 13.54 -5.40
N GLY A 332 -8.46 13.61 -4.10
CA GLY A 332 -7.13 13.87 -3.56
C GLY A 332 -6.16 12.75 -3.89
N ILE A 333 -4.93 13.10 -4.25
CA ILE A 333 -3.90 12.13 -4.61
C ILE A 333 -3.00 11.86 -3.42
N PHE A 334 -2.67 10.60 -3.20
CA PHE A 334 -1.66 10.11 -2.26
C PHE A 334 -0.63 9.29 -3.01
N ILE A 335 0.65 9.35 -2.60
CA ILE A 335 1.72 8.54 -3.19
C ILE A 335 2.62 7.90 -2.14
N ARG A 336 3.16 6.72 -2.46
CA ARG A 336 4.27 6.07 -1.74
C ARG A 336 5.20 5.36 -2.73
N GLN A 337 6.47 5.20 -2.35
CA GLN A 337 7.41 4.34 -3.09
C GLN A 337 7.10 2.86 -2.80
N ARG A 338 7.46 1.97 -3.72
CA ARG A 338 7.54 0.53 -3.50
C ARG A 338 8.76 -0.04 -4.23
N ASP A 339 9.82 -0.22 -3.46
CA ASP A 339 10.91 -1.17 -3.67
C ASP A 339 10.29 -2.59 -3.76
N ASP A 340 10.48 -3.32 -4.86
CA ASP A 340 9.81 -4.60 -5.11
C ASP A 340 10.36 -5.72 -4.20
N GLU A 341 11.68 -5.83 -4.13
CA GLU A 341 12.52 -6.79 -3.42
C GLU A 341 12.29 -6.80 -1.90
N VAL A 342 12.34 -5.63 -1.27
CA VAL A 342 12.19 -5.46 0.18
C VAL A 342 10.74 -5.71 0.60
N ILE A 343 9.77 -5.45 -0.27
CA ILE A 343 8.37 -5.29 0.13
C ILE A 343 7.46 -6.45 -0.30
N ASN A 344 7.78 -7.18 -1.37
CA ASN A 344 6.89 -8.20 -1.94
C ASN A 344 7.56 -9.59 -2.02
N PRO A 345 7.56 -10.40 -0.94
CA PRO A 345 8.20 -11.71 -0.90
C PRO A 345 7.76 -12.64 -2.06
N GLY A 346 8.62 -12.82 -3.07
CA GLY A 346 8.34 -13.62 -4.27
C GLY A 346 8.12 -12.81 -5.57
N SER A 347 8.22 -11.48 -5.50
CA SER A 347 8.56 -10.61 -6.62
C SER A 347 9.91 -9.95 -6.32
N ASN A 348 10.66 -9.63 -7.37
CA ASN A 348 12.03 -9.15 -7.29
C ASN A 348 12.52 -8.69 -8.68
N ASN A 349 11.88 -7.69 -9.31
CA ASN A 349 12.19 -7.29 -10.70
C ASN A 349 13.44 -6.41 -10.82
N PRO A 350 14.60 -6.94 -11.29
CA PRO A 350 15.93 -6.34 -11.09
C PRO A 350 16.26 -5.21 -12.09
N ASN A 351 15.24 -4.44 -12.46
CA ASN A 351 15.29 -3.35 -13.42
C ASN A 351 14.27 -2.24 -13.10
N LYS A 352 13.26 -2.48 -12.26
CA LYS A 352 12.15 -1.54 -12.05
C LYS A 352 11.36 -1.73 -10.75
N ASP A 353 11.11 -0.57 -10.16
CA ASP A 353 10.26 -0.37 -8.99
C ASP A 353 9.00 0.43 -9.34
N TYR A 354 8.25 0.81 -8.31
CA TYR A 354 6.96 1.48 -8.49
C TYR A 354 6.81 2.68 -7.56
N ILE A 355 6.25 3.77 -8.10
CA ILE A 355 5.53 4.74 -7.29
C ILE A 355 4.07 4.30 -7.31
N GLU A 356 3.52 3.93 -6.15
CA GLU A 356 2.09 3.67 -6.02
C GLU A 356 1.34 4.99 -5.89
N LEU A 357 0.47 5.28 -6.86
CA LEU A 357 -0.48 6.38 -6.80
C LEU A 357 -1.85 5.90 -6.36
N TRP A 358 -2.45 6.64 -5.42
CA TRP A 358 -3.74 6.36 -4.81
C TRP A 358 -4.63 7.60 -4.90
N THR A 359 -5.95 7.45 -5.08
CA THR A 359 -6.89 8.57 -5.08
C THR A 359 -8.01 8.39 -4.05
N PHE A 360 -8.34 9.45 -3.32
CA PHE A 360 -9.42 9.45 -2.32
C PHE A 360 -10.47 10.52 -2.65
N ALA A 361 -11.70 10.08 -2.90
CA ALA A 361 -12.87 10.93 -3.12
C ALA A 361 -13.81 10.83 -1.90
N PRO A 362 -13.90 11.86 -1.04
CA PRO A 362 -14.84 11.89 0.08
C PRO A 362 -16.22 12.42 -0.34
N ASP A 363 -17.29 11.67 -0.07
CA ASP A 363 -18.66 12.19 -0.02
C ASP A 363 -19.02 12.46 1.45
N TYR A 364 -18.86 13.71 1.87
CA TYR A 364 -19.10 14.13 3.26
C TYR A 364 -20.57 14.00 3.72
N ASP A 365 -21.53 13.96 2.79
CA ASP A 365 -22.97 13.86 3.08
C ASP A 365 -23.45 12.40 3.10
N ASN A 366 -22.82 11.50 2.34
CA ASN A 366 -23.05 10.05 2.37
C ASN A 366 -21.74 9.26 2.26
N THR A 367 -21.18 8.83 3.40
CA THR A 367 -19.86 8.19 3.41
C THR A 367 -19.81 6.83 2.68
N SER A 368 -20.95 6.20 2.38
CA SER A 368 -21.00 4.98 1.56
C SER A 368 -20.60 5.22 0.10
N ASN A 369 -20.72 6.45 -0.40
CA ASN A 369 -20.27 6.85 -1.73
C ASN A 369 -18.76 7.14 -1.82
N SER A 370 -18.10 7.41 -0.68
CA SER A 370 -16.66 7.73 -0.64
C SER A 370 -15.82 6.58 -1.18
N GLN A 371 -14.76 6.89 -1.92
CA GLN A 371 -13.93 5.88 -2.61
C GLN A 371 -12.44 6.17 -2.43
N LEU A 372 -11.70 5.18 -1.93
CA LEU A 372 -10.24 5.09 -2.08
C LEU A 372 -9.96 4.13 -3.24
N VAL A 373 -9.14 4.54 -4.22
CA VAL A 373 -8.83 3.74 -5.42
C VAL A 373 -7.32 3.63 -5.61
N GLY A 374 -6.84 2.41 -5.82
CA GLY A 374 -5.41 2.10 -6.00
C GLY A 374 -5.07 0.64 -5.67
N PRO A 375 -3.79 0.25 -5.73
CA PRO A 375 -2.68 1.08 -6.20
C PRO A 375 -2.75 1.28 -7.72
N ILE A 376 -2.29 2.44 -8.19
CA ILE A 376 -1.92 2.69 -9.57
C ILE A 376 -0.39 2.64 -9.60
N ASN A 377 0.16 1.50 -10.04
CA ASN A 377 1.59 1.28 -10.11
C ASN A 377 2.16 2.08 -11.29
N ILE A 378 2.93 3.12 -11.00
CA ILE A 378 3.73 3.87 -11.98
C ILE A 378 5.14 3.30 -11.93
N GLU A 379 5.56 2.63 -13.00
CA GLU A 379 6.89 2.03 -13.10
C GLU A 379 7.97 3.12 -13.10
N ILE A 380 9.03 2.89 -12.32
CA ILE A 380 10.26 3.68 -12.25
C ILE A 380 11.47 2.74 -12.34
N SER A 381 12.66 3.30 -12.55
CA SER A 381 13.91 2.56 -12.59
C SER A 381 14.27 2.02 -11.19
N GLU A 382 14.95 0.88 -11.14
CA GLU A 382 15.49 0.24 -9.92
C GLU A 382 16.01 1.24 -8.87
N PHE A 383 15.66 1.07 -7.59
CA PHE A 383 16.24 1.78 -6.44
C PHE A 383 16.35 0.88 -5.20
N ASP A 384 17.24 1.22 -4.26
CA ASP A 384 17.54 0.40 -3.08
C ASP A 384 17.06 1.07 -1.78
N ALA A 385 16.10 0.45 -1.08
CA ALA A 385 15.66 0.89 0.25
C ALA A 385 16.24 0.06 1.42
N GLU A 386 17.16 -0.88 1.20
CA GLU A 386 17.79 -1.71 2.26
C GLU A 386 18.96 -1.01 2.99
N PHE A 387 18.74 0.22 3.47
CA PHE A 387 19.65 0.83 4.44
C PHE A 387 19.70 0.06 5.78
N CYS A 388 20.84 0.14 6.45
CA CYS A 388 21.09 -0.26 7.83
C CYS A 388 20.83 -1.76 8.09
N SER A 389 21.37 -2.64 7.23
CA SER A 389 21.17 -4.10 7.24
C SER A 389 21.49 -4.82 8.58
N SER A 390 22.12 -4.14 9.54
CA SER A 390 22.40 -4.67 10.89
C SER A 390 21.20 -4.72 11.85
N ASN A 391 20.14 -3.91 11.65
CA ASN A 391 18.93 -3.96 12.49
C ASN A 391 17.70 -3.31 11.83
N ASN A 392 16.58 -4.04 11.82
CA ASN A 392 15.35 -3.68 11.12
C ASN A 392 14.59 -2.44 11.65
N GLN A 393 15.05 -1.85 12.77
CA GLN A 393 14.44 -0.72 13.48
C GLN A 393 15.40 0.48 13.71
N ASP A 394 16.60 0.47 13.13
CA ASP A 394 17.62 1.50 13.45
C ASP A 394 17.28 2.88 12.89
N PHE A 395 17.13 3.85 13.80
CA PHE A 395 17.09 5.29 13.51
C PHE A 395 18.47 5.85 13.10
N GLY A 396 19.33 5.06 12.45
CA GLY A 396 20.47 5.61 11.74
C GLY A 396 21.66 4.69 11.45
N CYS A 397 22.08 4.71 10.19
CA CYS A 397 23.38 4.26 9.72
C CYS A 397 24.16 5.36 8.94
N LEU A 398 23.51 6.47 8.53
CA LEU A 398 24.17 7.55 7.80
C LEU A 398 25.24 8.20 8.70
N THR A 399 26.43 8.42 8.16
CA THR A 399 27.58 8.88 8.95
C THR A 399 27.68 10.40 9.02
N GLN A 400 28.30 10.90 10.09
CA GLN A 400 28.57 12.33 10.28
C GLN A 400 29.91 12.54 10.99
N LYS A 401 30.58 13.65 10.66
CA LYS A 401 31.91 13.99 11.16
C LYS A 401 31.97 14.16 12.68
N GLY A 402 33.04 13.66 13.29
CA GLY A 402 33.43 14.02 14.66
C GLY A 402 32.59 13.38 15.77
N THR A 403 31.82 12.34 15.46
CA THR A 403 31.09 11.50 16.41
C THR A 403 31.01 10.06 15.88
N SER A 404 30.58 9.11 16.72
CA SER A 404 30.14 7.77 16.30
C SER A 404 28.61 7.65 16.26
N GLN A 405 27.87 8.72 16.54
CA GLN A 405 26.42 8.78 16.38
C GLN A 405 26.07 8.87 14.90
N THR A 406 25.38 7.87 14.38
CA THR A 406 24.80 7.84 13.03
C THR A 406 23.49 8.63 12.97
N LEU A 407 22.99 8.89 11.75
CA LEU A 407 21.76 9.61 11.47
C LEU A 407 20.73 8.77 10.71
N ASP A 408 19.46 9.00 11.01
CA ASP A 408 18.30 8.31 10.42
C ASP A 408 18.20 8.56 8.90
N PRO A 409 18.21 7.50 8.05
CA PRO A 409 17.92 7.66 6.63
C PRO A 409 16.44 7.95 6.32
N LEU A 410 15.51 7.62 7.24
CA LEU A 410 14.06 7.74 7.05
C LEU A 410 13.56 7.08 5.74
N LYS A 411 14.16 5.93 5.42
CA LYS A 411 14.13 5.24 4.12
C LYS A 411 12.76 4.76 3.61
N GLU A 412 11.76 4.65 4.49
CA GLU A 412 10.50 3.96 4.17
C GLU A 412 9.46 4.81 3.41
N VAL A 413 9.72 6.11 3.17
CA VAL A 413 8.71 7.06 2.69
C VAL A 413 9.22 8.03 1.63
N ILE A 414 8.29 8.46 0.77
CA ILE A 414 8.47 9.67 -0.03
C ILE A 414 8.62 10.86 0.93
N MET A 415 9.61 11.70 0.66
CA MET A 415 9.94 12.85 1.50
C MET A 415 8.96 14.00 1.28
N TYR A 416 8.76 14.82 2.30
CA TYR A 416 7.79 15.92 2.22
C TYR A 416 8.34 17.09 1.37
N ARG A 417 7.61 17.65 0.41
CA ARG A 417 6.25 17.34 -0.06
C ARG A 417 6.25 16.77 -1.48
N ALA A 418 5.14 16.14 -1.86
CA ALA A 418 4.81 15.87 -3.26
C ALA A 418 4.04 17.06 -3.83
N GLN A 419 4.69 17.90 -4.63
CA GLN A 419 4.11 19.14 -5.16
C GLN A 419 3.41 18.88 -6.51
N TYR A 420 2.10 19.12 -6.59
CA TYR A 420 1.37 19.25 -7.85
C TYR A 420 1.55 20.66 -8.43
N ARG A 421 1.65 20.74 -9.76
CA ARG A 421 1.59 21.99 -10.52
C ARG A 421 0.87 21.81 -11.85
N LYS A 422 0.12 22.84 -12.28
CA LYS A 422 -0.64 22.85 -13.53
C LYS A 422 -0.03 23.81 -14.55
N PHE A 423 0.09 23.35 -15.79
CA PHE A 423 0.54 24.12 -16.95
C PHE A 423 -0.55 24.15 -18.02
N SER A 424 -0.36 24.96 -19.07
CA SER A 424 -1.35 25.17 -20.13
C SER A 424 -1.64 23.94 -21.00
N GLY A 425 -0.79 22.90 -20.98
CA GLY A 425 -0.97 21.67 -21.75
C GLY A 425 -0.73 20.36 -20.96
N HIS A 426 -0.34 20.43 -19.69
CA HIS A 426 -0.07 19.27 -18.85
C HIS A 426 -0.18 19.61 -17.35
N GLU A 427 -0.23 18.56 -16.53
CA GLU A 427 -0.22 18.64 -15.07
C GLU A 427 0.90 17.73 -14.57
N SER A 428 1.67 18.20 -13.58
CA SER A 428 2.84 17.51 -13.05
C SER A 428 2.74 17.31 -11.54
N ILE A 429 3.35 16.24 -11.03
CA ILE A 429 3.62 16.03 -9.60
C ILE A 429 5.12 15.76 -9.46
N VAL A 430 5.81 16.59 -8.68
CA VAL A 430 7.22 16.40 -8.33
C VAL A 430 7.34 15.87 -6.91
N GLY A 431 8.23 14.91 -6.71
CA GLY A 431 8.57 14.37 -5.39
C GLY A 431 9.98 13.77 -5.35
N ASN A 432 10.40 13.32 -4.17
CA ASN A 432 11.71 12.72 -3.97
C ASN A 432 11.73 11.74 -2.79
N PHE A 433 12.70 10.83 -2.76
CA PHE A 433 12.96 9.90 -1.67
C PHE A 433 14.44 9.51 -1.60
N LEU A 434 14.81 8.75 -0.57
CA LEU A 434 16.17 8.25 -0.37
C LEU A 434 16.34 6.86 -1.00
N THR A 435 17.46 6.65 -1.71
CA THR A 435 17.94 5.35 -2.17
C THR A 435 19.40 5.18 -1.75
N ASP A 436 19.85 3.96 -1.42
CA ASP A 436 21.29 3.69 -1.46
C ASP A 436 21.71 3.75 -2.92
N VAL A 437 22.86 4.37 -3.18
CA VAL A 437 23.41 4.50 -4.53
C VAL A 437 24.64 3.62 -4.77
N SER A 438 25.00 2.82 -3.76
CA SER A 438 26.31 2.18 -3.63
C SER A 438 26.29 0.73 -3.14
N GLY A 439 25.15 0.24 -2.63
CA GLY A 439 25.03 -1.04 -1.90
C GLY A 439 25.88 -1.10 -0.62
N ASN A 440 26.18 0.06 -0.01
CA ASN A 440 27.08 0.30 1.12
C ASN A 440 26.57 1.45 2.04
N ASP A 441 25.26 1.62 2.18
CA ASP A 441 24.57 2.66 2.97
C ASP A 441 24.84 4.12 2.53
N GLN A 442 25.23 4.37 1.27
CA GLN A 442 25.41 5.75 0.77
C GLN A 442 24.09 6.35 0.30
N GLY A 443 23.47 7.16 1.17
CA GLY A 443 22.24 7.86 0.83
C GLY A 443 22.40 8.85 -0.33
N GLY A 444 21.57 8.70 -1.36
CA GLY A 444 21.36 9.67 -2.43
C GLY A 444 19.87 9.93 -2.68
N ILE A 445 19.55 11.04 -3.34
CA ILE A 445 18.16 11.44 -3.54
C ILE A 445 17.67 10.98 -4.92
N ARG A 446 16.74 10.02 -4.96
CA ARG A 446 15.92 9.75 -6.14
C ARG A 446 14.82 10.81 -6.22
N TRP A 447 14.75 11.53 -7.33
CA TRP A 447 13.70 12.53 -7.60
C TRP A 447 12.92 12.13 -8.85
N PHE A 448 11.66 12.53 -8.92
CA PHE A 448 10.78 12.20 -10.04
C PHE A 448 9.84 13.35 -10.42
N GLU A 449 9.38 13.34 -11.67
CA GLU A 449 8.22 14.07 -12.15
C GLU A 449 7.22 13.07 -12.77
N LEU A 450 6.06 12.93 -12.14
CA LEU A 450 4.88 12.31 -12.76
C LEU A 450 4.17 13.37 -13.58
N ARG A 451 3.61 13.00 -14.75
CA ARG A 451 2.85 13.92 -15.60
C ARG A 451 1.59 13.27 -16.15
N ARG A 452 0.53 14.07 -16.34
CA ARG A 452 -0.63 13.74 -17.17
C ARG A 452 -0.95 14.87 -18.13
N THR A 453 -1.75 14.59 -19.16
CA THR A 453 -2.26 15.60 -20.12
C THR A 453 -3.77 15.48 -20.26
N ASN A 454 -4.47 16.62 -20.38
CA ASN A 454 -5.92 16.69 -20.60
C ASN A 454 -6.78 15.85 -19.62
N GLY A 455 -6.36 15.70 -18.37
CA GLY A 455 -7.04 14.85 -17.38
C GLY A 455 -6.92 13.33 -17.63
N GLY A 456 -5.96 12.89 -18.46
CA GLY A 456 -5.63 11.49 -18.67
C GLY A 456 -4.92 10.83 -17.48
N GLN A 457 -4.40 9.62 -17.69
CA GLN A 457 -3.67 8.89 -16.66
C GLN A 457 -2.36 9.59 -16.28
N TRP A 458 -1.97 9.45 -15.01
CA TRP A 458 -0.64 9.78 -14.53
C TRP A 458 0.37 8.71 -14.97
N GLY A 459 1.57 9.13 -15.33
CA GLY A 459 2.71 8.26 -15.59
C GLY A 459 4.02 9.01 -15.36
N LEU A 460 5.14 8.29 -15.34
CA LEU A 460 6.47 8.87 -15.24
C LEU A 460 6.77 9.75 -16.47
N HIS A 461 7.24 10.99 -16.25
CA HIS A 461 7.83 11.81 -17.31
C HIS A 461 9.36 11.81 -17.27
N GLN A 462 9.93 11.81 -16.07
CA GLN A 462 11.36 11.73 -15.81
C GLN A 462 11.65 11.43 -14.34
N GLU A 463 12.83 10.89 -14.09
CA GLU A 463 13.41 10.67 -12.77
C GLU A 463 14.94 10.74 -12.87
N GLY A 464 15.61 10.92 -11.74
CA GLY A 464 17.06 10.86 -11.66
C GLY A 464 17.53 10.64 -10.22
N THR A 465 18.75 10.14 -10.06
CA THR A 465 19.39 10.00 -8.74
C THR A 465 20.48 11.04 -8.58
N TYR A 466 20.42 11.80 -7.48
CA TYR A 466 21.39 12.84 -7.16
C TYR A 466 22.30 12.42 -6.00
N ALA A 467 23.51 11.96 -6.34
CA ALA A 467 24.64 11.84 -5.42
C ALA A 467 25.96 12.17 -6.16
N PRO A 468 26.42 13.45 -6.11
CA PRO A 468 27.68 13.87 -6.72
C PRO A 468 28.89 13.12 -6.18
N SER A 469 29.93 12.99 -7.00
CA SER A 469 31.10 12.15 -6.70
C SER A 469 31.71 12.40 -5.30
N GLY A 470 31.75 11.35 -4.47
CA GLY A 470 32.23 11.41 -3.09
C GLY A 470 31.60 10.31 -2.22
N THR A 471 31.77 10.41 -0.90
CA THR A 471 31.22 9.46 0.11
C THR A 471 30.28 10.15 1.11
N ASP A 472 29.79 11.35 0.77
CA ASP A 472 28.88 12.10 1.62
C ASP A 472 27.44 11.82 1.19
N HIS A 473 26.60 11.47 2.17
CA HIS A 473 25.19 11.16 2.04
C HIS A 473 24.40 12.43 1.73
N ARG A 474 23.45 12.36 0.78
CA ARG A 474 22.37 13.35 0.62
C ARG A 474 21.08 12.71 1.10
N PHE A 475 20.40 13.32 2.06
CA PHE A 475 19.19 12.77 2.68
C PHE A 475 18.20 13.87 3.09
N MET A 476 16.99 13.47 3.49
CA MET A 476 15.94 14.41 3.96
C MET A 476 15.59 15.51 2.93
N GLY A 477 15.43 15.12 1.66
CA GLY A 477 15.24 16.05 0.56
C GLY A 477 13.82 16.60 0.42
N SER A 478 13.70 17.82 -0.10
CA SER A 478 12.43 18.43 -0.51
C SER A 478 12.57 19.01 -1.92
N ALA A 479 11.55 18.80 -2.74
CA ALA A 479 11.56 19.10 -4.18
C ALA A 479 10.32 19.90 -4.59
N ALA A 480 10.49 20.81 -5.55
CA ALA A 480 9.40 21.66 -6.06
C ALA A 480 9.71 22.18 -7.48
N MET A 481 8.66 22.55 -8.21
CA MET A 481 8.72 23.09 -9.57
C MET A 481 8.12 24.50 -9.67
N ASP A 482 8.75 25.38 -10.46
CA ASP A 482 8.31 26.76 -10.69
C ASP A 482 7.34 26.93 -11.89
N ALA A 483 6.86 28.16 -12.13
CA ALA A 483 6.00 28.51 -13.28
C ALA A 483 6.65 28.28 -14.65
N SER A 484 7.97 28.13 -14.73
CA SER A 484 8.69 27.87 -15.98
C SER A 484 8.97 26.37 -16.19
N GLY A 485 8.65 25.52 -15.20
CA GLY A 485 8.90 24.08 -15.21
C GLY A 485 10.31 23.69 -14.74
N ASN A 486 11.07 24.62 -14.17
CA ASN A 486 12.36 24.30 -13.56
C ASN A 486 12.12 23.57 -12.22
N ILE A 487 12.93 22.56 -11.90
CA ILE A 487 12.82 21.78 -10.67
C ILE A 487 13.99 22.12 -9.76
N ALA A 488 13.68 22.51 -8.53
CA ALA A 488 14.64 22.70 -7.45
C ALA A 488 14.62 21.50 -6.48
N LEU A 489 15.78 21.17 -5.93
CA LEU A 489 15.95 20.09 -4.97
C LEU A 489 16.93 20.52 -3.87
N SER A 490 16.57 20.37 -2.60
CA SER A 490 17.45 20.71 -1.47
C SER A 490 17.27 19.72 -0.31
N TYR A 491 18.37 19.43 0.39
CA TYR A 491 18.53 18.27 1.27
C TYR A 491 19.60 18.51 2.34
N HIS A 492 19.63 17.62 3.33
CA HIS A 492 20.76 17.49 4.25
C HIS A 492 21.96 16.82 3.56
N ILE A 493 23.17 17.24 3.96
CA ILE A 493 24.42 16.57 3.61
C ILE A 493 25.19 16.18 4.88
N SER A 494 25.68 14.95 4.97
CA SER A 494 26.60 14.50 6.02
C SER A 494 27.56 13.42 5.52
N GLY A 495 28.63 13.14 6.26
CA GLY A 495 29.50 12.01 5.96
C GLY A 495 30.67 11.91 6.94
N PRO A 496 31.61 10.98 6.76
CA PRO A 496 32.72 10.77 7.70
C PRO A 496 33.59 12.02 7.91
N ASN A 497 33.65 12.87 6.88
CA ASN A 497 34.43 14.11 6.87
C ASN A 497 33.57 15.39 6.83
N THR A 498 32.23 15.27 6.83
CA THR A 498 31.28 16.37 6.66
C THR A 498 30.28 16.43 7.82
N TYR A 499 30.11 17.61 8.42
CA TYR A 499 29.11 17.86 9.46
C TYR A 499 27.73 18.08 8.80
N PRO A 500 26.61 17.67 9.45
CA PRO A 500 25.26 17.89 8.93
C PRO A 500 25.02 19.34 8.50
N GLY A 501 24.84 19.54 7.20
CA GLY A 501 24.61 20.85 6.55
C GLY A 501 23.44 20.78 5.59
N ILE A 502 23.13 21.90 4.93
CA ILE A 502 22.01 22.01 3.98
C ILE A 502 22.56 22.47 2.63
N ASN A 503 22.33 21.66 1.60
CA ASN A 503 22.77 21.90 0.22
C ASN A 503 21.55 21.92 -0.74
N MET A 504 21.75 22.43 -1.95
CA MET A 504 20.76 22.41 -3.03
C MET A 504 21.39 22.10 -4.39
N THR A 505 20.53 21.69 -5.32
CA THR A 505 20.77 21.65 -6.77
C THR A 505 19.45 21.99 -7.51
N GLY A 506 19.44 21.90 -8.82
CA GLY A 506 18.25 22.06 -9.64
C GLY A 506 18.50 21.78 -11.12
N ARG A 507 17.45 21.92 -11.91
CA ARG A 507 17.44 21.78 -13.37
C ARG A 507 16.42 22.72 -14.00
N ASN A 508 16.74 23.22 -15.18
CA ASN A 508 15.80 24.01 -15.97
C ASN A 508 14.83 23.10 -16.73
N ALA A 509 13.67 23.63 -17.12
CA ALA A 509 12.71 22.91 -17.97
C ALA A 509 13.26 22.51 -19.35
N SER A 510 14.31 23.21 -19.82
CA SER A 510 15.01 22.99 -21.09
C SER A 510 16.06 21.90 -21.07
N ASP A 511 16.43 21.40 -19.89
CA ASP A 511 17.56 20.53 -19.68
C ASP A 511 17.23 19.07 -20.00
N ALA A 512 18.25 18.22 -20.20
CA ALA A 512 18.06 16.80 -20.43
C ALA A 512 17.26 16.15 -19.29
N ASN A 513 16.24 15.36 -19.63
CA ASN A 513 15.40 14.70 -18.62
C ASN A 513 16.26 13.80 -17.72
N GLY A 514 15.90 13.74 -16.44
CA GLY A 514 16.57 12.90 -15.45
C GLY A 514 17.94 13.36 -14.94
N THR A 515 18.37 14.58 -15.28
CA THR A 515 19.60 15.18 -14.75
C THR A 515 19.34 16.48 -14.00
N MET A 516 20.04 16.68 -12.88
CA MET A 516 20.21 17.97 -12.22
C MET A 516 21.48 18.65 -12.77
N THR A 517 21.34 19.86 -13.31
CA THR A 517 22.38 20.52 -14.14
C THR A 517 23.05 21.72 -13.46
N GLN A 518 22.52 22.13 -12.31
CA GLN A 518 23.08 23.22 -11.51
C GLN A 518 24.04 22.66 -10.47
N ALA A 519 25.21 23.28 -10.35
CA ALA A 519 26.24 22.82 -9.41
C ALA A 519 25.73 22.86 -7.95
N GLU A 520 26.10 21.83 -7.17
CA GLU A 520 25.69 21.73 -5.76
C GLU A 520 26.09 23.00 -4.99
N SER A 521 25.10 23.65 -4.38
CA SER A 521 25.25 24.95 -3.72
C SER A 521 24.93 24.83 -2.24
N VAL A 522 25.88 25.23 -1.39
CA VAL A 522 25.77 25.15 0.07
C VAL A 522 24.92 26.31 0.60
N LEU A 523 23.75 26.02 1.18
CA LEU A 523 22.95 27.02 1.89
C LEU A 523 23.55 27.34 3.27
N VAL A 524 23.98 26.31 3.99
CA VAL A 524 24.77 26.43 5.22
C VAL A 524 25.56 25.15 5.49
N ALA A 525 26.85 25.31 5.80
CA ALA A 525 27.70 24.20 6.22
C ALA A 525 27.55 23.94 7.73
N GLY A 526 27.45 22.67 8.12
CA GLY A 526 27.46 22.26 9.52
C GLY A 526 28.76 22.66 10.23
N THR A 527 28.66 23.11 11.48
CA THR A 527 29.81 23.44 12.34
C THR A 527 29.99 22.45 13.49
N SER A 528 29.09 21.48 13.63
CA SER A 528 29.19 20.40 14.61
C SER A 528 28.42 19.16 14.17
N HIS A 529 28.62 18.05 14.89
CA HIS A 529 27.74 16.89 14.80
C HIS A 529 26.38 17.19 15.44
N ILE A 530 25.42 16.31 15.19
CA ILE A 530 24.14 16.22 15.88
C ILE A 530 24.23 15.10 16.90
N ALA A 531 23.85 15.36 18.15
CA ALA A 531 23.93 14.40 19.26
C ALA A 531 22.69 13.49 19.37
N SER A 532 21.77 13.57 18.40
CA SER A 532 20.70 12.60 18.20
C SER A 532 20.99 11.72 17.00
N ASP A 533 20.27 10.62 16.96
CA ASP A 533 19.89 9.81 15.80
C ASP A 533 19.11 10.59 14.72
N ARG A 534 18.13 11.42 15.12
CA ARG A 534 17.28 12.18 14.18
C ARG A 534 17.80 13.61 13.96
N ASN A 535 18.20 13.97 12.74
CA ASN A 535 18.47 15.35 12.28
C ASN A 535 17.39 15.76 11.27
N GLY A 536 16.28 16.26 11.81
CA GLY A 536 15.01 16.42 11.09
C GLY A 536 14.38 15.07 10.75
N ASP A 537 13.05 15.00 10.82
CA ASP A 537 12.25 13.95 10.19
C ASP A 537 11.69 14.39 8.83
N TYR A 538 11.71 15.70 8.52
CA TYR A 538 11.33 16.28 7.23
C TYR A 538 11.93 17.69 7.06
N SER A 539 12.10 18.10 5.80
CA SER A 539 12.41 19.47 5.36
C SER A 539 11.25 20.02 4.51
N HIS A 540 11.24 21.32 4.18
CA HIS A 540 10.16 21.88 3.35
C HIS A 540 10.66 22.93 2.35
N LEU A 541 10.47 22.61 1.06
CA LEU A 541 10.60 23.52 -0.08
C LEU A 541 9.22 23.99 -0.59
N SER A 542 8.98 25.30 -0.55
CA SER A 542 7.77 25.97 -1.05
C SER A 542 8.08 26.94 -2.20
N VAL A 543 7.09 27.28 -3.03
CA VAL A 543 7.23 28.28 -4.11
C VAL A 543 6.44 29.53 -3.75
N ASP A 544 6.98 30.70 -4.09
CA ASP A 544 6.37 32.00 -3.84
C ASP A 544 5.10 32.21 -4.70
N PRO A 545 3.92 32.39 -4.10
CA PRO A 545 2.66 32.49 -4.84
C PRO A 545 2.49 33.81 -5.60
N VAL A 546 3.39 34.79 -5.42
CA VAL A 546 3.32 36.12 -6.06
C VAL A 546 4.08 36.14 -7.39
N ASP A 547 5.30 35.61 -7.44
CA ASP A 547 6.10 35.53 -8.67
C ASP A 547 6.08 34.13 -9.31
N ASN A 548 5.70 33.10 -8.56
CA ASN A 548 5.71 31.69 -8.95
C ASN A 548 7.10 31.18 -9.43
N CYS A 549 8.18 31.83 -8.97
CA CYS A 549 9.56 31.62 -9.40
C CYS A 549 10.56 31.54 -8.24
N THR A 550 10.31 32.25 -7.14
CA THR A 550 11.17 32.24 -5.96
C THR A 550 10.83 31.05 -5.07
N PHE A 551 11.79 30.16 -4.87
CA PHE A 551 11.70 29.04 -3.93
C PHE A 551 12.07 29.50 -2.51
N TRP A 552 11.46 28.89 -1.50
CA TRP A 552 11.71 29.12 -0.09
C TRP A 552 11.91 27.77 0.64
N MET A 553 13.10 27.56 1.19
CA MET A 553 13.53 26.36 1.89
C MET A 553 13.69 26.62 3.40
N THR A 554 13.20 25.68 4.22
CA THR A 554 13.64 25.51 5.60
C THR A 554 14.06 24.06 5.91
N SER A 555 15.22 23.92 6.55
CA SER A 555 15.81 22.64 7.00
C SER A 555 16.72 22.87 8.22
N ASP A 556 17.24 21.81 8.86
CA ASP A 556 18.12 21.89 10.04
C ASP A 556 19.56 21.40 9.79
N TYR A 557 20.50 21.90 10.62
CA TYR A 557 21.93 21.67 10.45
C TYR A 557 22.71 21.65 11.78
N GLY A 558 23.83 20.94 11.79
CA GLY A 558 24.68 20.70 12.97
C GLY A 558 25.45 21.92 13.44
N SER A 559 25.38 22.21 14.74
CA SER A 559 25.89 23.42 15.36
C SER A 559 26.21 23.23 16.85
N ASN A 560 26.93 24.20 17.44
CA ASN A 560 27.02 24.41 18.90
C ASN A 560 27.26 23.16 19.79
N ASN A 561 28.11 22.24 19.34
CA ASN A 561 28.47 20.98 20.01
C ASN A 561 27.25 20.05 20.25
N GLY A 562 26.82 19.36 19.20
CA GLY A 562 25.79 18.31 19.29
C GLY A 562 24.35 18.79 19.05
N LYS A 563 24.13 20.05 18.64
CA LYS A 563 22.80 20.66 18.55
C LYS A 563 22.45 20.99 17.11
N TRP A 564 21.16 21.04 16.79
CA TRP A 564 20.69 21.60 15.53
C TRP A 564 20.51 23.14 15.63
N LYS A 565 20.49 23.78 14.46
CA LYS A 565 19.85 25.07 14.17
C LYS A 565 19.02 24.90 12.91
N THR A 566 18.01 25.73 12.69
CA THR A 566 17.34 25.79 11.38
C THR A 566 17.88 26.92 10.52
N ARG A 567 17.69 26.79 9.20
CA ARG A 567 18.04 27.80 8.20
C ARG A 567 16.79 28.15 7.38
N ILE A 568 16.59 29.42 7.07
CA ILE A 568 15.59 29.90 6.12
C ILE A 568 16.35 30.53 4.94
N SER A 569 16.09 30.05 3.73
CA SER A 569 16.70 30.62 2.52
C SER A 569 15.71 30.69 1.36
N ASN A 570 15.82 31.75 0.57
CA ASN A 570 15.14 31.86 -0.73
C ASN A 570 16.13 31.94 -1.90
N PHE A 571 15.66 31.53 -3.07
CA PHE A 571 16.48 31.37 -4.29
C PHE A 571 15.58 31.21 -5.54
N LYS A 572 16.15 31.34 -6.73
CA LYS A 572 15.41 31.21 -8.01
C LYS A 572 16.35 30.84 -9.16
N PHE A 573 15.79 30.42 -10.29
CA PHE A 573 16.53 30.26 -11.55
C PHE A 573 16.52 31.57 -12.36
N ASP A 574 17.66 31.93 -12.97
CA ASP A 574 17.85 33.12 -13.83
C ASP A 574 16.79 33.26 -14.94
N ASN A 575 16.26 32.13 -15.42
CA ASN A 575 15.34 32.04 -16.53
C ASN A 575 13.85 32.17 -16.13
N CYS A 576 13.51 32.06 -14.84
CA CYS A 576 12.11 31.93 -14.45
C CYS A 576 11.35 33.24 -14.66
N GLY A 577 10.21 33.16 -15.35
CA GLY A 577 9.39 34.33 -15.70
C GLY A 577 10.03 35.24 -16.76
N ALA A 578 11.24 34.93 -17.26
CA ALA A 578 11.78 35.58 -18.44
C ALA A 578 10.92 35.24 -19.68
N PRO A 579 10.93 36.06 -20.74
CA PRO A 579 10.52 35.61 -22.06
C PRO A 579 11.56 34.58 -22.51
N ALA A 580 11.32 33.32 -22.18
CA ALA A 580 12.31 32.27 -22.34
C ALA A 580 12.71 32.15 -23.83
N THR A 581 13.94 31.69 -24.08
CA THR A 581 14.49 31.69 -25.44
C THR A 581 13.69 30.78 -26.36
N PRO A 582 13.44 31.17 -27.63
CA PRO A 582 12.88 30.26 -28.63
C PRO A 582 13.81 29.05 -28.80
N ASP A 583 13.33 27.89 -28.36
CA ASP A 583 14.00 26.59 -28.44
C ASP A 583 12.94 25.48 -28.61
N PHE A 584 13.36 24.23 -28.72
CA PHE A 584 12.47 23.07 -28.80
C PHE A 584 12.77 22.07 -27.70
N THR A 585 11.72 21.44 -27.17
CA THR A 585 11.86 20.14 -26.52
C THR A 585 11.88 19.05 -27.59
N MET A 586 12.57 17.96 -27.30
CA MET A 586 12.48 16.72 -28.07
C MET A 586 12.31 15.58 -27.05
N ALA A 587 11.20 14.86 -27.16
CA ALA A 587 10.86 13.75 -26.27
C ALA A 587 10.35 12.58 -27.13
N ALA A 588 10.68 11.34 -26.77
CA ALA A 588 10.23 10.18 -27.52
C ALA A 588 9.76 9.04 -26.62
N THR A 589 8.90 8.19 -27.17
CA THR A 589 8.51 6.90 -26.59
C THR A 589 9.51 5.82 -26.97
N ASN A 590 9.50 4.71 -26.23
CA ASN A 590 10.24 3.48 -26.57
C ASN A 590 11.77 3.69 -26.67
N LEU A 591 12.36 4.50 -25.78
CA LEU A 591 13.80 4.79 -25.73
C LEU A 591 14.64 3.67 -25.10
N SER A 592 14.04 2.78 -24.31
CA SER A 592 14.62 1.47 -23.99
C SER A 592 13.74 0.40 -24.64
N GLN A 593 14.34 -0.54 -25.37
CA GLN A 593 13.63 -1.66 -25.98
C GLN A 593 14.45 -2.95 -25.90
N GLN A 594 13.82 -4.01 -25.39
CA GLN A 594 14.21 -5.39 -25.67
C GLN A 594 13.55 -5.82 -26.98
N VAL A 595 14.33 -6.37 -27.92
CA VAL A 595 13.81 -6.94 -29.16
C VAL A 595 14.39 -8.31 -29.45
N CYS A 596 13.64 -9.10 -30.21
CA CYS A 596 14.06 -10.42 -30.65
C CYS A 596 15.07 -10.27 -31.79
N ALA A 597 16.11 -11.11 -31.83
CA ALA A 597 17.09 -11.11 -32.92
C ALA A 597 16.41 -11.11 -34.31
N ASN A 598 16.90 -10.26 -35.23
CA ASN A 598 16.34 -10.02 -36.57
C ASN A 598 14.94 -9.34 -36.63
N THR A 599 14.46 -8.76 -35.52
CA THR A 599 13.17 -8.03 -35.47
C THR A 599 13.40 -6.52 -35.50
N ALA A 600 12.45 -5.76 -36.05
CA ALA A 600 12.46 -4.30 -35.95
C ALA A 600 12.04 -3.85 -34.54
N LEU A 601 12.59 -2.71 -34.10
CA LEU A 601 12.10 -2.03 -32.91
C LEU A 601 10.65 -1.56 -33.13
N GLN A 602 9.89 -1.44 -32.04
CA GLN A 602 8.70 -0.61 -32.07
C GLN A 602 9.12 0.83 -32.45
N PRO A 603 8.35 1.55 -33.28
CA PRO A 603 8.70 2.89 -33.70
C PRO A 603 9.02 3.79 -32.49
N ILE A 604 10.22 4.39 -32.50
CA ILE A 604 10.62 5.38 -31.49
C ILE A 604 9.91 6.67 -31.87
N GLY A 605 8.75 6.92 -31.27
CA GLY A 605 7.87 8.02 -31.64
C GLY A 605 8.39 9.35 -31.12
N ILE A 606 9.16 10.08 -31.94
CA ILE A 606 9.75 11.37 -31.55
C ILE A 606 8.69 12.46 -31.70
N SER A 607 8.46 13.18 -30.61
CA SER A 607 7.66 14.40 -30.55
C SER A 607 8.56 15.60 -30.31
N THR A 608 8.22 16.74 -30.92
CA THR A 608 8.89 18.02 -30.67
C THR A 608 7.85 19.06 -30.29
N ALA A 609 8.17 19.95 -29.36
CA ALA A 609 7.29 21.08 -29.03
C ALA A 609 8.05 22.41 -29.13
N ALA A 610 7.36 23.46 -29.58
CA ALA A 610 7.88 24.81 -29.58
C ALA A 610 7.92 25.34 -28.15
N ILE A 611 9.09 25.70 -27.64
CA ILE A 611 9.22 26.59 -26.49
C ILE A 611 9.27 28.02 -27.05
N ASN A 612 8.43 28.92 -26.52
CA ASN A 612 8.47 30.36 -26.79
C ASN A 612 8.38 30.78 -28.28
N GLY A 613 7.57 30.07 -29.07
CA GLY A 613 7.33 30.42 -30.49
C GLY A 613 8.45 30.01 -31.45
N PHE A 614 9.39 29.16 -31.00
CA PHE A 614 10.37 28.55 -31.88
C PHE A 614 9.71 27.81 -33.04
N SER A 615 10.23 28.04 -34.25
CA SER A 615 9.61 27.61 -35.50
C SER A 615 10.62 27.19 -36.57
N SER A 616 11.92 27.21 -36.26
CA SER A 616 12.98 26.68 -37.11
C SER A 616 12.84 25.17 -37.28
N ALA A 617 13.10 24.66 -38.48
CA ALA A 617 13.12 23.22 -38.72
C ALA A 617 14.22 22.53 -37.90
N ILE A 618 13.85 21.41 -37.28
CA ILE A 618 14.72 20.52 -36.51
C ILE A 618 15.13 19.38 -37.46
N SER A 619 16.43 19.13 -37.58
CA SER A 619 17.01 18.03 -38.36
C SER A 619 17.33 16.86 -37.43
N LEU A 620 16.81 15.67 -37.74
CA LEU A 620 16.95 14.45 -36.97
C LEU A 620 18.03 13.54 -37.57
N THR A 621 18.99 13.10 -36.76
CA THR A 621 20.07 12.18 -37.18
C THR A 621 20.36 11.12 -36.13
N TYR A 622 20.83 9.94 -36.57
CA TYR A 622 21.37 8.92 -35.67
C TYR A 622 22.88 9.12 -35.48
N SER A 623 23.40 8.74 -34.31
CA SER A 623 24.83 8.59 -34.02
C SER A 623 25.05 7.29 -33.24
N GLY A 624 26.18 6.61 -33.46
CA GLY A 624 26.57 5.42 -32.69
C GLY A 624 25.83 4.11 -33.01
N LEU A 625 25.01 4.04 -34.07
CA LEU A 625 24.29 2.80 -34.44
C LEU A 625 25.23 1.57 -34.54
N PRO A 626 24.93 0.45 -33.86
CA PRO A 626 25.76 -0.76 -33.92
C PRO A 626 25.84 -1.39 -35.31
N THR A 627 26.97 -2.06 -35.60
CA THR A 627 27.17 -2.83 -36.84
C THR A 627 26.13 -3.95 -36.95
N GLY A 628 25.20 -3.83 -37.90
CA GLY A 628 24.07 -4.76 -38.08
C GLY A 628 22.71 -4.13 -37.79
N VAL A 629 22.68 -2.94 -37.19
CA VAL A 629 21.46 -2.12 -37.02
C VAL A 629 21.37 -1.11 -38.15
N THR A 630 20.15 -0.84 -38.62
CA THR A 630 19.86 0.21 -39.60
C THR A 630 18.72 1.10 -39.11
N GLY A 631 18.78 2.40 -39.38
CA GLY A 631 17.80 3.38 -38.90
C GLY A 631 17.32 4.32 -40.01
N SER A 632 16.05 4.68 -39.98
CA SER A 632 15.43 5.67 -40.87
C SER A 632 14.38 6.49 -40.12
N PHE A 633 14.14 7.73 -40.53
CA PHE A 633 13.09 8.58 -39.95
C PHE A 633 11.92 8.70 -40.91
N THR A 634 10.67 8.62 -40.41
CA THR A 634 9.46 8.91 -41.21
C THR A 634 9.54 10.33 -41.81
N ALA A 635 10.10 11.29 -41.07
CA ALA A 635 10.57 12.57 -41.56
C ALA A 635 11.92 12.95 -40.91
N SER A 636 13.01 13.00 -41.69
CA SER A 636 14.34 13.39 -41.19
C SER A 636 14.46 14.87 -40.80
N SER A 637 13.42 15.66 -41.04
CA SER A 637 13.29 16.99 -40.44
C SER A 637 11.82 17.31 -40.15
N VAL A 638 11.58 17.94 -39.00
CA VAL A 638 10.26 18.33 -38.51
C VAL A 638 10.26 19.79 -38.06
N THR A 639 9.12 20.47 -38.15
CA THR A 639 8.91 21.73 -37.42
C THR A 639 8.46 21.43 -35.99
N PRO A 640 8.76 22.31 -35.01
CA PRO A 640 8.24 22.22 -33.65
C PRO A 640 6.72 22.04 -33.61
N GLY A 641 6.23 21.15 -32.75
CA GLY A 641 4.84 20.67 -32.74
C GLY A 641 4.57 19.49 -33.69
N GLY A 642 5.54 19.14 -34.54
CA GLY A 642 5.53 17.95 -35.38
C GLY A 642 6.21 16.75 -34.71
N SER A 643 5.92 15.56 -35.27
CA SER A 643 6.50 14.28 -34.87
C SER A 643 7.17 13.56 -36.03
N SER A 644 8.06 12.62 -35.72
CA SER A 644 8.57 11.63 -36.66
C SER A 644 8.90 10.35 -35.90
N ASP A 645 8.59 9.20 -36.50
CA ASP A 645 9.08 7.93 -35.98
C ASP A 645 10.54 7.72 -36.38
N ALA A 646 11.35 7.26 -35.45
CA ALA A 646 12.62 6.60 -35.72
C ALA A 646 12.36 5.10 -35.89
N ASN A 647 12.37 4.65 -37.15
CA ASN A 647 12.19 3.27 -37.55
C ASN A 647 13.55 2.58 -37.60
N VAL A 648 13.81 1.69 -36.64
CA VAL A 648 15.10 1.02 -36.46
C VAL A 648 14.93 -0.48 -36.64
N SER A 649 15.74 -1.09 -37.51
CA SER A 649 15.72 -2.52 -37.85
C SER A 649 17.02 -3.19 -37.44
N VAL A 650 16.93 -4.22 -36.61
CA VAL A 650 18.06 -5.09 -36.25
C VAL A 650 18.16 -6.21 -37.29
N GLY A 651 19.31 -6.33 -37.94
CA GLY A 651 19.65 -7.47 -38.80
C GLY A 651 20.41 -8.54 -38.02
N ASN A 652 21.51 -9.02 -38.62
CA ASN A 652 22.47 -9.92 -37.95
C ASN A 652 23.27 -9.17 -36.87
N LEU A 653 22.65 -8.93 -35.72
CA LEU A 653 23.31 -8.51 -34.47
C LEU A 653 23.29 -9.69 -33.49
N ASN A 654 24.33 -9.80 -32.67
CA ASN A 654 24.36 -10.80 -31.60
C ASN A 654 23.42 -10.39 -30.46
N THR A 655 23.11 -11.33 -29.57
CA THR A 655 22.43 -11.02 -28.30
C THR A 655 23.34 -10.22 -27.37
N GLY A 656 22.71 -9.34 -26.57
CA GLY A 656 23.38 -8.40 -25.66
C GLY A 656 22.87 -6.97 -25.81
N ASP A 657 23.46 -6.08 -25.01
CA ASP A 657 22.99 -4.70 -24.86
C ASP A 657 23.83 -3.71 -25.66
N TYR A 658 23.14 -2.73 -26.24
CA TYR A 658 23.69 -1.74 -27.16
C TYR A 658 23.11 -0.36 -26.86
N ASN A 659 23.88 0.68 -27.16
CA ASN A 659 23.42 2.06 -27.11
C ASN A 659 23.66 2.80 -28.43
N PHE A 660 22.84 3.81 -28.70
CA PHE A 660 23.03 4.80 -29.77
C PHE A 660 22.28 6.09 -29.41
N THR A 661 22.50 7.19 -30.12
CA THR A 661 21.76 8.45 -29.88
C THR A 661 20.99 8.93 -31.10
N ILE A 662 19.82 9.54 -30.84
CA ILE A 662 19.04 10.31 -31.79
C ILE A 662 19.25 11.79 -31.46
N ASN A 663 19.73 12.55 -32.44
CA ASN A 663 20.11 13.95 -32.29
C ASN A 663 19.11 14.84 -33.03
N GLY A 664 18.50 15.77 -32.31
CA GLY A 664 17.72 16.88 -32.87
C GLY A 664 18.60 18.12 -32.95
N THR A 665 18.78 18.66 -34.16
CA THR A 665 19.66 19.81 -34.42
C THR A 665 18.91 20.92 -35.13
N ALA A 666 19.06 22.18 -34.68
CA ALA A 666 18.39 23.32 -35.29
C ALA A 666 19.25 24.58 -35.16
N SER A 667 19.02 25.57 -36.03
CA SER A 667 19.84 26.79 -36.06
C SER A 667 19.56 27.71 -34.88
N GLY A 668 20.62 28.18 -34.21
CA GLY A 668 20.56 29.17 -33.13
C GLY A 668 20.33 28.60 -31.72
N VAL A 669 20.23 27.28 -31.56
CA VAL A 669 19.91 26.62 -30.29
C VAL A 669 20.79 25.38 -30.05
N SER A 670 20.94 24.97 -28.79
CA SER A 670 21.67 23.75 -28.44
C SER A 670 20.94 22.50 -28.94
N ALA A 671 21.70 21.59 -29.56
CA ALA A 671 21.20 20.29 -30.00
C ALA A 671 20.61 19.51 -28.81
N LYS A 672 19.48 18.84 -29.05
CA LYS A 672 18.86 17.92 -28.10
C LYS A 672 19.27 16.50 -28.47
N GLN A 673 19.52 15.64 -27.49
CA GLN A 673 19.85 14.23 -27.70
C GLN A 673 18.87 13.35 -26.94
N LEU A 674 18.57 12.19 -27.52
CA LEU A 674 17.88 11.10 -26.86
C LEU A 674 18.82 9.89 -26.94
N ALA A 675 19.26 9.40 -25.78
CA ALA A 675 19.92 8.10 -25.70
C ALA A 675 18.88 7.01 -25.95
N VAL A 676 19.27 5.98 -26.70
CA VAL A 676 18.45 4.79 -26.94
C VAL A 676 19.21 3.58 -26.44
N ALA A 677 18.59 2.82 -25.53
CA ALA A 677 19.04 1.51 -25.09
C ALA A 677 18.34 0.42 -25.91
N LEU A 678 19.12 -0.53 -26.41
CA LEU A 678 18.66 -1.64 -27.23
C LEU A 678 19.23 -2.94 -26.68
N SER A 679 18.40 -3.76 -26.06
CA SER A 679 18.76 -5.15 -25.71
C SER A 679 18.27 -6.09 -26.82
N VAL A 680 19.15 -6.94 -27.33
CA VAL A 680 18.79 -7.99 -28.28
C VAL A 680 18.83 -9.33 -27.57
N VAL A 681 17.71 -10.05 -27.60
CA VAL A 681 17.54 -11.36 -26.94
C VAL A 681 17.07 -12.43 -27.91
N ASP A 682 17.41 -13.67 -27.60
CA ASP A 682 16.76 -14.85 -28.18
C ASP A 682 15.49 -15.19 -27.37
N ALA A 683 14.61 -16.02 -27.93
CA ALA A 683 13.51 -16.61 -27.17
C ALA A 683 14.05 -17.54 -26.05
N PRO A 684 13.38 -17.65 -24.89
CA PRO A 684 13.82 -18.54 -23.83
C PRO A 684 13.75 -20.00 -24.27
N THR A 685 14.68 -20.82 -23.77
CA THR A 685 14.62 -22.28 -23.91
C THR A 685 14.06 -22.92 -22.64
N GLN A 686 13.75 -24.21 -22.72
CA GLN A 686 13.01 -24.95 -21.69
C GLN A 686 13.75 -24.97 -20.34
N VAL A 687 13.11 -24.51 -19.27
CA VAL A 687 13.65 -24.61 -17.90
C VAL A 687 13.52 -26.01 -17.33
N VAL A 688 14.51 -26.42 -16.53
CA VAL A 688 14.51 -27.68 -15.79
C VAL A 688 13.96 -27.43 -14.39
N LEU A 689 13.00 -28.26 -13.96
CA LEU A 689 12.40 -28.18 -12.63
C LEU A 689 13.29 -28.88 -11.59
N SER A 690 13.56 -28.22 -10.46
CA SER A 690 14.48 -28.71 -9.40
C SER A 690 13.78 -29.16 -8.12
N GLY A 691 12.62 -28.61 -7.78
CA GLY A 691 11.86 -28.98 -6.57
C GLY A 691 10.39 -28.57 -6.65
N PRO A 692 9.43 -29.36 -6.13
CA PRO A 692 9.57 -30.74 -5.66
C PRO A 692 10.06 -31.68 -6.77
N ALA A 693 10.88 -32.67 -6.39
CA ALA A 693 11.41 -33.65 -7.33
C ALA A 693 10.28 -34.51 -7.92
N SER A 694 10.31 -34.76 -9.23
CA SER A 694 9.22 -35.45 -9.92
C SER A 694 8.97 -36.86 -9.38
N GLY A 695 7.74 -37.13 -8.96
CA GLY A 695 7.32 -38.35 -8.28
C GLY A 695 7.59 -38.39 -6.77
N SER A 696 7.99 -37.28 -6.14
CA SER A 696 8.16 -37.22 -4.67
C SER A 696 6.82 -37.36 -3.93
N VAL A 697 6.87 -38.08 -2.81
CA VAL A 697 5.76 -38.21 -1.84
C VAL A 697 6.16 -37.50 -0.54
N ASP A 698 5.21 -37.36 0.38
CA ASP A 698 5.43 -36.75 1.70
C ASP A 698 5.95 -35.29 1.65
N VAL A 699 5.48 -34.55 0.65
CA VAL A 699 5.79 -33.13 0.44
C VAL A 699 4.88 -32.25 1.31
N ALA A 700 5.44 -31.20 1.93
CA ALA A 700 4.68 -30.25 2.75
C ALA A 700 3.50 -29.60 1.99
N LEU A 701 2.44 -29.19 2.71
CA LEU A 701 1.24 -28.62 2.09
C LEU A 701 1.46 -27.26 1.41
N ARG A 702 2.51 -26.52 1.78
CA ARG A 702 2.98 -25.32 1.05
C ARG A 702 4.39 -25.56 0.54
N PRO A 703 4.55 -26.33 -0.55
CA PRO A 703 5.86 -26.62 -1.10
C PRO A 703 6.48 -25.37 -1.71
N GLU A 704 7.80 -25.21 -1.53
CA GLU A 704 8.59 -24.36 -2.40
C GLU A 704 8.79 -25.10 -3.73
N PHE A 705 8.27 -24.51 -4.80
CA PHE A 705 8.59 -24.85 -6.18
C PHE A 705 9.88 -24.14 -6.59
N SER A 706 10.76 -24.81 -7.34
CA SER A 706 12.00 -24.23 -7.85
C SER A 706 12.40 -24.80 -9.23
N TRP A 707 13.09 -23.99 -10.02
CA TRP A 707 13.59 -24.35 -11.36
C TRP A 707 14.96 -23.72 -11.65
N THR A 708 15.57 -24.08 -12.78
CA THR A 708 16.82 -23.48 -13.28
C THR A 708 16.54 -22.14 -13.97
N ALA A 709 17.35 -21.12 -13.67
CA ALA A 709 17.29 -19.84 -14.40
C ALA A 709 17.68 -20.04 -15.87
N HIS A 710 16.95 -19.39 -16.77
CA HIS A 710 17.34 -19.28 -18.18
C HIS A 710 17.74 -17.85 -18.50
N ALA A 711 18.96 -17.64 -19.01
CA ALA A 711 19.55 -16.29 -19.19
C ALA A 711 18.74 -15.35 -20.11
N SER A 712 17.91 -15.89 -21.00
CA SER A 712 17.03 -15.10 -21.88
C SER A 712 15.60 -14.94 -21.37
N ALA A 713 15.23 -15.50 -20.21
CA ALA A 713 13.87 -15.37 -19.67
C ALA A 713 13.76 -14.14 -18.77
N SER A 714 12.74 -13.30 -18.98
CA SER A 714 12.47 -12.09 -18.19
C SER A 714 11.19 -12.19 -17.36
N SER A 715 10.59 -13.38 -17.30
CA SER A 715 9.59 -13.81 -16.32
C SER A 715 9.32 -15.31 -16.44
N TYR A 716 8.70 -15.85 -15.40
CA TYR A 716 8.17 -17.21 -15.35
C TYR A 716 6.70 -17.18 -14.97
N ARG A 717 5.89 -18.10 -15.52
CA ARG A 717 4.53 -18.37 -15.02
C ARG A 717 4.43 -19.82 -14.58
N ILE A 718 4.17 -20.04 -13.30
CA ILE A 718 3.95 -21.37 -12.72
C ILE A 718 2.46 -21.69 -12.70
N GLU A 719 2.12 -22.95 -12.98
CA GLU A 719 0.79 -23.51 -12.75
C GLU A 719 0.92 -24.80 -11.94
N VAL A 720 0.04 -24.97 -10.94
CA VAL A 720 -0.15 -26.19 -10.17
C VAL A 720 -1.60 -26.66 -10.40
N ALA A 721 -1.78 -27.93 -10.74
CA ALA A 721 -3.07 -28.51 -11.10
C ALA A 721 -3.27 -29.90 -10.47
N THR A 722 -4.52 -30.32 -10.33
CA THR A 722 -4.86 -31.69 -9.90
C THR A 722 -4.81 -32.71 -11.04
N ASP A 723 -4.61 -32.28 -12.29
CA ASP A 723 -4.52 -33.13 -13.48
C ASP A 723 -3.31 -32.80 -14.37
N ASN A 724 -2.74 -33.83 -15.01
CA ASN A 724 -1.57 -33.69 -15.88
C ASN A 724 -1.84 -32.91 -17.19
N ALA A 725 -3.10 -32.64 -17.54
CA ALA A 725 -3.45 -31.82 -18.70
C ALA A 725 -3.61 -30.32 -18.33
N PHE A 726 -3.56 -29.97 -17.04
CA PHE A 726 -3.78 -28.61 -16.51
C PHE A 726 -5.17 -28.06 -16.88
N SER A 727 -6.17 -28.93 -16.80
CA SER A 727 -7.60 -28.60 -16.92
C SER A 727 -8.09 -27.90 -15.65
N ASN A 728 -7.62 -28.37 -14.50
CA ASN A 728 -8.00 -27.96 -13.15
C ASN A 728 -6.80 -27.36 -12.41
N VAL A 729 -6.37 -26.16 -12.85
CA VAL A 729 -5.35 -25.34 -12.16
C VAL A 729 -5.93 -24.81 -10.85
N ILE A 730 -5.21 -25.02 -9.75
CA ILE A 730 -5.63 -24.65 -8.38
C ILE A 730 -4.78 -23.53 -7.77
N ALA A 731 -3.55 -23.35 -8.26
CA ALA A 731 -2.71 -22.20 -7.96
C ALA A 731 -1.91 -21.79 -9.21
N SER A 732 -1.75 -20.49 -9.43
CA SER A 732 -0.82 -19.99 -10.44
C SER A 732 -0.24 -18.62 -10.07
N GLY A 733 1.07 -18.49 -10.18
CA GLY A 733 1.80 -17.24 -9.94
C GLY A 733 2.54 -16.77 -11.19
N THR A 734 2.70 -15.45 -11.31
CA THR A 734 3.66 -14.83 -12.24
C THR A 734 4.87 -14.41 -11.43
N VAL A 735 6.02 -14.99 -11.71
CA VAL A 735 7.28 -14.77 -11.00
C VAL A 735 8.18 -14.01 -11.96
N ALA A 736 8.33 -12.70 -11.75
CA ALA A 736 9.05 -11.83 -12.69
C ALA A 736 10.53 -12.21 -12.82
N SER A 737 11.12 -12.73 -11.74
CA SER A 737 12.55 -12.96 -11.59
C SER A 737 12.80 -13.99 -10.48
N GLY A 738 14.07 -14.30 -10.18
CA GLY A 738 14.37 -15.48 -9.36
C GLY A 738 13.88 -16.77 -10.05
N THR A 739 13.80 -17.86 -9.29
CA THR A 739 13.45 -19.18 -9.85
C THR A 739 12.68 -20.07 -8.87
N ASN A 740 11.89 -19.48 -7.98
CA ASN A 740 11.06 -20.19 -7.02
C ASN A 740 9.65 -19.59 -6.85
N TYR A 741 8.74 -20.35 -6.26
CA TYR A 741 7.39 -19.94 -5.91
C TYR A 741 6.88 -20.77 -4.72
N GLN A 742 6.16 -20.16 -3.79
CA GLN A 742 5.45 -20.88 -2.73
C GLN A 742 3.98 -20.41 -2.70
N PRO A 743 2.98 -21.31 -2.70
CA PRO A 743 1.58 -20.90 -2.61
C PRO A 743 1.27 -20.09 -1.35
N SER A 744 0.38 -19.10 -1.50
CA SER A 744 -0.08 -18.23 -0.40
C SER A 744 -1.06 -18.93 0.57
N ALA A 745 -1.52 -20.15 0.26
CA ALA A 745 -2.32 -21.01 1.15
C ALA A 745 -1.97 -22.51 0.97
N ASP A 746 -2.40 -23.34 1.93
CA ASP A 746 -2.17 -24.80 1.94
C ASP A 746 -2.83 -25.54 0.76
N LEU A 747 -2.10 -26.52 0.21
CA LEU A 747 -2.63 -27.55 -0.70
C LEU A 747 -3.31 -28.68 0.09
N ASN A 748 -4.22 -29.42 -0.56
CA ASN A 748 -4.91 -30.54 0.08
C ASN A 748 -3.92 -31.68 0.41
N THR A 749 -4.04 -32.27 1.60
CA THR A 749 -3.32 -33.48 2.02
C THR A 749 -3.59 -34.70 1.11
N GLU A 750 -2.69 -35.69 1.13
CA GLU A 750 -2.74 -36.94 0.33
C GLU A 750 -2.93 -36.77 -1.20
N THR A 751 -2.87 -35.55 -1.73
CA THR A 751 -3.24 -35.23 -3.10
C THR A 751 -2.01 -35.21 -4.01
N THR A 752 -2.09 -35.92 -5.14
CA THR A 752 -1.10 -35.81 -6.22
C THR A 752 -1.39 -34.58 -7.07
N TYR A 753 -0.41 -33.69 -7.16
CA TYR A 753 -0.44 -32.50 -8.00
C TYR A 753 0.55 -32.60 -9.14
N TYR A 754 0.22 -31.93 -10.24
CA TYR A 754 1.06 -31.74 -11.41
C TYR A 754 1.42 -30.26 -11.51
N TRP A 755 2.67 -29.95 -11.86
CA TRP A 755 3.11 -28.57 -11.96
C TRP A 755 4.10 -28.36 -13.11
N ARG A 756 4.10 -27.14 -13.65
CA ARG A 756 4.92 -26.73 -14.79
C ARG A 756 5.23 -25.23 -14.72
N VAL A 757 6.33 -24.83 -15.35
CA VAL A 757 6.80 -23.44 -15.39
C VAL A 757 6.97 -23.01 -16.84
N ARG A 758 6.36 -21.90 -17.24
CA ARG A 758 6.57 -21.27 -18.54
C ARG A 758 7.65 -20.20 -18.42
N ALA A 759 8.76 -20.33 -19.14
CA ALA A 759 9.67 -19.21 -19.34
C ALA A 759 9.10 -18.28 -20.43
N ASP A 760 9.22 -16.98 -20.21
CA ASP A 760 8.68 -15.93 -21.08
C ASP A 760 9.66 -14.73 -21.15
N ASN A 761 9.70 -14.05 -22.29
CA ASN A 761 10.41 -12.77 -22.47
C ASN A 761 9.79 -11.87 -23.56
N GLY A 762 8.55 -12.15 -23.97
CA GLY A 762 7.91 -11.50 -25.11
C GLY A 762 8.40 -11.95 -26.50
N CYS A 763 9.62 -12.49 -26.62
CA CYS A 763 10.14 -13.09 -27.86
C CYS A 763 9.82 -14.58 -28.02
N GLY A 764 9.49 -15.26 -26.94
CA GLY A 764 8.93 -16.60 -26.97
C GLY A 764 8.41 -17.06 -25.62
N GLN A 765 7.62 -18.13 -25.65
CA GLN A 765 7.09 -18.82 -24.48
C GLN A 765 7.38 -20.31 -24.61
N VAL A 766 7.94 -20.91 -23.55
CA VAL A 766 8.21 -22.34 -23.51
C VAL A 766 7.89 -22.90 -22.13
N TRP A 767 7.09 -23.97 -22.10
CA TRP A 767 6.81 -24.73 -20.87
C TRP A 767 7.94 -25.71 -20.58
N SER A 768 8.30 -25.82 -19.31
CA SER A 768 9.05 -26.96 -18.76
C SER A 768 8.36 -28.29 -19.10
N GLU A 769 9.09 -29.40 -18.95
CA GLU A 769 8.44 -30.68 -18.74
C GLU A 769 7.54 -30.62 -17.49
N VAL A 770 6.52 -31.46 -17.44
CA VAL A 770 5.62 -31.54 -16.28
C VAL A 770 6.29 -32.37 -15.18
N SER A 771 6.35 -31.81 -13.98
CA SER A 771 6.72 -32.54 -12.76
C SER A 771 5.45 -32.84 -11.94
N SER A 772 5.52 -33.87 -11.10
CA SER A 772 4.43 -34.20 -10.18
C SER A 772 4.96 -34.51 -8.78
N PHE A 773 4.10 -34.36 -7.78
CA PHE A 773 4.38 -34.74 -6.40
C PHE A 773 3.09 -35.09 -5.68
N THR A 774 3.19 -35.80 -4.56
CA THR A 774 2.07 -36.07 -3.65
C THR A 774 2.36 -35.40 -2.32
N THR A 775 1.42 -34.58 -1.85
CA THR A 775 1.49 -33.97 -0.52
C THR A 775 1.47 -35.05 0.57
N GLN A 776 2.14 -34.78 1.68
CA GLN A 776 2.13 -35.58 2.89
C GLN A 776 0.73 -35.96 3.36
N THR A 777 0.68 -37.11 4.03
CA THR A 777 -0.39 -37.40 4.98
C THR A 777 -0.28 -36.43 6.15
N VAL A 778 -1.28 -35.57 6.33
CA VAL A 778 -1.62 -35.11 7.67
C VAL A 778 -2.51 -36.18 8.29
N ASP A 779 -2.11 -36.72 9.43
CA ASP A 779 -2.90 -37.75 10.11
C ASP A 779 -4.31 -37.20 10.42
N ALA A 780 -5.35 -37.90 9.96
CA ALA A 780 -6.72 -37.58 10.35
C ALA A 780 -6.93 -37.75 11.87
N GLY A 781 -6.00 -38.42 12.57
CA GLY A 781 -5.77 -38.36 14.01
C GLY A 781 -5.56 -36.94 14.55
N THR A 782 -4.80 -36.08 13.87
CA THR A 782 -4.34 -34.77 14.39
C THR A 782 -5.08 -33.55 13.83
N ILE A 783 -5.90 -33.67 12.78
CA ILE A 783 -6.80 -32.56 12.37
C ILE A 783 -8.08 -32.55 13.22
N LEU A 784 -8.42 -31.39 13.78
CA LEU A 784 -9.73 -31.11 14.40
C LEU A 784 -10.69 -30.54 13.34
N GLN A 785 -11.99 -30.79 13.53
CA GLN A 785 -13.06 -30.30 12.63
C GLN A 785 -14.10 -29.52 13.44
N ASN A 786 -14.75 -28.52 12.83
CA ASN A 786 -15.58 -27.54 13.55
C ASN A 786 -16.73 -28.21 14.31
N GLY A 787 -16.69 -28.16 15.64
CA GLY A 787 -17.67 -28.77 16.54
C GLY A 787 -17.50 -30.26 16.81
N ILE A 788 -16.55 -30.95 16.16
CA ILE A 788 -16.38 -32.41 16.27
C ILE A 788 -15.39 -32.77 17.38
N ALA A 789 -15.76 -33.73 18.22
CA ALA A 789 -14.96 -34.18 19.35
C ALA A 789 -13.93 -35.25 18.96
N LYS A 790 -12.65 -34.97 19.18
CA LYS A 790 -11.57 -35.95 19.18
C LYS A 790 -11.55 -36.66 20.54
N THR A 791 -12.08 -37.87 20.59
CA THR A 791 -12.29 -38.63 21.84
C THR A 791 -11.17 -39.64 22.13
N ASN A 792 -11.15 -40.19 23.35
CA ASN A 792 -10.23 -41.25 23.81
C ASN A 792 -8.75 -40.86 23.82
N LEU A 793 -8.45 -39.56 23.99
CA LEU A 793 -7.10 -39.04 24.05
C LEU A 793 -6.39 -39.46 25.35
N SER A 794 -5.09 -39.71 25.24
CA SER A 794 -4.22 -40.10 26.35
C SER A 794 -2.80 -39.56 26.16
N GLY A 795 -2.12 -39.26 27.25
CA GLY A 795 -0.72 -38.82 27.27
C GLY A 795 -0.04 -39.21 28.58
N GLU A 796 1.29 -39.29 28.54
CA GLU A 796 2.12 -39.63 29.70
C GLU A 796 2.47 -38.39 30.55
N LEU A 797 2.95 -38.63 31.77
CA LEU A 797 3.43 -37.57 32.66
C LEU A 797 4.53 -36.72 32.01
N ASN A 798 4.35 -35.39 32.01
CA ASN A 798 5.20 -34.37 31.39
C ASN A 798 5.37 -34.52 29.86
N SER A 799 4.41 -35.14 29.16
CA SER A 799 4.46 -35.29 27.69
C SER A 799 3.72 -34.16 26.96
N GLU A 800 4.28 -33.70 25.84
CA GLU A 800 3.63 -32.82 24.84
C GLU A 800 3.39 -33.58 23.51
N THR A 801 3.21 -34.90 23.58
CA THR A 801 3.16 -35.78 22.40
C THR A 801 1.85 -35.75 21.63
N THR A 802 0.80 -35.16 22.22
CA THR A 802 -0.55 -35.14 21.66
C THR A 802 -0.84 -33.76 21.09
N LYS A 803 -0.66 -33.63 19.76
CA LYS A 803 -0.72 -32.36 19.01
C LYS A 803 -1.79 -32.41 17.93
N PHE A 804 -2.41 -31.26 17.66
CA PHE A 804 -3.46 -31.10 16.66
C PHE A 804 -3.33 -29.80 15.86
N THR A 805 -4.04 -29.73 14.73
CA THR A 805 -4.29 -28.50 13.97
C THR A 805 -5.78 -28.26 13.75
N PHE A 806 -6.17 -27.00 13.60
CA PHE A 806 -7.53 -26.56 13.33
C PHE A 806 -7.51 -25.35 12.38
N VAL A 807 -8.11 -25.48 11.20
CA VAL A 807 -8.17 -24.41 10.19
C VAL A 807 -9.36 -23.50 10.48
N VAL A 808 -9.10 -22.20 10.55
CA VAL A 808 -10.08 -21.15 10.88
C VAL A 808 -10.23 -20.21 9.67
N PRO A 809 -11.40 -20.16 9.02
CA PRO A 809 -11.62 -19.32 7.84
C PRO A 809 -11.88 -17.85 8.23
N ALA A 810 -11.99 -16.99 7.23
CA ALA A 810 -12.26 -15.57 7.41
C ALA A 810 -13.69 -15.30 7.93
N ASN A 811 -13.86 -14.19 8.64
CA ASN A 811 -15.13 -13.66 9.15
C ASN A 811 -15.84 -14.50 10.23
N VAL A 812 -15.18 -15.47 10.86
CA VAL A 812 -15.76 -16.24 11.97
C VAL A 812 -15.68 -15.52 13.31
N SER A 813 -16.50 -15.98 14.26
CA SER A 813 -16.63 -15.49 15.64
C SER A 813 -16.62 -16.65 16.63
N ASN A 814 -16.59 -16.38 17.94
CA ASN A 814 -16.71 -17.38 19.01
C ASN A 814 -15.72 -18.56 18.97
N LEU A 815 -14.51 -18.37 18.41
CA LEU A 815 -13.49 -19.41 18.32
C LEU A 815 -13.08 -19.90 19.73
N LYS A 816 -13.29 -21.19 20.00
CA LYS A 816 -12.96 -21.84 21.26
C LYS A 816 -12.50 -23.28 21.07
N PHE A 817 -11.68 -23.72 22.02
CA PHE A 817 -11.20 -25.08 22.18
C PHE A 817 -11.63 -25.57 23.56
N VAL A 818 -12.16 -26.78 23.66
CA VAL A 818 -12.76 -27.33 24.90
C VAL A 818 -12.22 -28.75 25.10
N MET A 819 -11.61 -29.01 26.25
CA MET A 819 -11.35 -30.37 26.71
C MET A 819 -12.43 -30.82 27.69
N SER A 820 -12.69 -32.12 27.74
CA SER A 820 -13.56 -32.70 28.77
C SER A 820 -13.31 -34.18 29.03
N GLY A 821 -13.62 -34.61 30.25
CA GLY A 821 -13.76 -36.01 30.65
C GLY A 821 -12.46 -36.80 30.80
N GLY A 822 -12.60 -38.13 30.77
CA GLY A 822 -11.48 -39.05 31.01
C GLY A 822 -11.01 -39.08 32.47
N THR A 823 -9.73 -39.37 32.65
CA THR A 823 -9.00 -39.32 33.93
C THR A 823 -7.61 -38.70 33.69
N GLY A 824 -6.95 -38.22 34.75
CA GLY A 824 -5.64 -37.56 34.66
C GLY A 824 -5.69 -36.07 34.96
N ASP A 825 -4.76 -35.33 34.36
CA ASP A 825 -4.55 -33.88 34.53
C ASP A 825 -3.85 -33.39 33.26
N ALA A 826 -4.62 -32.97 32.26
CA ALA A 826 -4.14 -32.48 30.97
C ALA A 826 -4.32 -30.96 30.87
N ASP A 827 -3.26 -30.24 30.50
CA ASP A 827 -3.28 -28.81 30.16
C ASP A 827 -3.39 -28.64 28.63
N MET A 828 -4.23 -27.71 28.16
CA MET A 828 -4.34 -27.34 26.75
C MET A 828 -3.61 -26.03 26.41
N HIS A 829 -2.70 -26.10 25.43
CA HIS A 829 -1.98 -24.93 24.87
C HIS A 829 -2.39 -24.72 23.41
N VAL A 830 -2.78 -23.49 23.05
CA VAL A 830 -3.25 -23.14 21.69
C VAL A 830 -2.42 -21.98 21.13
N LYS A 831 -2.01 -22.08 19.85
CA LYS A 831 -1.19 -21.07 19.15
C LYS A 831 -1.58 -20.96 17.66
N PHE A 832 -1.73 -19.75 17.14
CA PHE A 832 -1.91 -19.45 15.72
C PHE A 832 -0.58 -19.53 14.95
N ASP A 833 -0.60 -20.18 13.78
CA ASP A 833 0.45 -20.29 12.75
C ASP A 833 1.85 -20.74 13.23
N GLN A 834 1.90 -21.35 14.43
CA GLN A 834 3.11 -21.88 15.05
C GLN A 834 2.71 -23.02 15.99
N GLU A 835 3.55 -24.06 16.12
CA GLU A 835 3.34 -25.14 17.08
C GLU A 835 3.23 -24.62 18.53
N ALA A 836 2.19 -25.05 19.24
CA ALA A 836 1.96 -24.69 20.64
C ALA A 836 2.81 -25.55 21.61
N SER A 837 3.22 -24.96 22.73
CA SER A 837 3.92 -25.67 23.82
C SER A 837 3.63 -25.03 25.18
N THR A 838 4.14 -25.63 26.25
CA THR A 838 4.12 -25.08 27.61
C THR A 838 4.79 -23.70 27.77
N SER A 839 5.57 -23.24 26.77
CA SER A 839 6.20 -21.91 26.74
C SER A 839 5.78 -21.03 25.55
N VAL A 840 5.04 -21.55 24.58
CA VAL A 840 4.61 -20.85 23.35
C VAL A 840 3.13 -21.09 23.11
N TYR A 841 2.30 -20.10 23.45
CA TYR A 841 0.84 -20.16 23.29
C TYR A 841 0.24 -18.76 23.22
N ASP A 842 -0.85 -18.62 22.47
CA ASP A 842 -1.73 -17.44 22.51
C ASP A 842 -2.82 -17.60 23.59
N CYS A 843 -3.11 -18.85 23.99
CA CYS A 843 -4.16 -19.19 24.94
C CYS A 843 -3.87 -20.51 25.67
N ARG A 844 -4.01 -20.49 27.00
CA ARG A 844 -3.97 -21.66 27.89
C ARG A 844 -4.79 -21.36 29.15
N PRO A 845 -5.77 -22.20 29.53
CA PRO A 845 -6.41 -22.13 30.85
C PRO A 845 -5.46 -22.60 31.98
N PHE A 846 -5.88 -22.39 33.23
CA PHE A 846 -5.11 -22.70 34.44
C PHE A 846 -6.03 -23.37 35.48
N GLU A 847 -6.65 -24.48 35.12
CA GLU A 847 -7.57 -25.23 35.99
C GLU A 847 -6.87 -26.46 36.60
N THR A 848 -7.62 -27.48 37.03
CA THR A 848 -7.06 -28.74 37.54
C THR A 848 -7.98 -29.89 37.18
N GLY A 849 -7.46 -30.88 36.47
CA GLY A 849 -8.24 -31.89 35.75
C GLY A 849 -8.60 -31.46 34.32
N ASN A 850 -9.06 -32.43 33.53
CA ASN A 850 -9.14 -32.32 32.07
C ASN A 850 -10.30 -31.45 31.51
N ASP A 851 -11.17 -30.89 32.36
CA ASP A 851 -12.38 -30.15 31.94
C ASP A 851 -12.04 -28.66 31.70
N GLU A 852 -11.29 -28.39 30.63
CA GLU A 852 -10.71 -27.08 30.33
C GLU A 852 -11.39 -26.35 29.14
N THR A 853 -11.27 -25.02 29.07
CA THR A 853 -11.71 -24.24 27.90
C THR A 853 -10.77 -23.06 27.60
N CYS A 854 -10.33 -22.99 26.35
CA CYS A 854 -9.62 -21.86 25.77
C CYS A 854 -10.55 -21.12 24.79
N THR A 855 -10.60 -19.78 24.86
CA THR A 855 -11.39 -18.94 23.94
C THR A 855 -10.49 -17.88 23.33
N ILE A 856 -10.52 -17.75 22.00
CA ILE A 856 -9.66 -16.83 21.24
C ILE A 856 -10.41 -15.52 20.98
N SER A 857 -9.97 -14.44 21.63
CA SER A 857 -10.58 -13.10 21.51
C SER A 857 -10.13 -12.30 20.29
N ASN A 858 -8.95 -12.60 19.73
CA ASN A 858 -8.43 -12.02 18.49
C ASN A 858 -8.29 -13.13 17.45
N ILE A 859 -9.34 -13.35 16.68
CA ILE A 859 -9.45 -14.47 15.73
C ILE A 859 -8.72 -14.10 14.44
N GLN A 860 -7.78 -14.94 14.03
CA GLN A 860 -6.99 -14.79 12.81
C GLN A 860 -7.37 -15.89 11.81
N THR A 861 -7.28 -15.59 10.52
CA THR A 861 -7.59 -16.56 9.45
C THR A 861 -6.35 -17.39 9.14
N GLY A 862 -6.45 -18.71 9.21
CA GLY A 862 -5.31 -19.63 9.06
C GLY A 862 -5.38 -20.80 10.04
N THR A 863 -4.23 -21.41 10.34
CA THR A 863 -4.15 -22.63 11.15
C THR A 863 -3.84 -22.33 12.61
N TYR A 864 -4.64 -22.88 13.53
CA TYR A 864 -4.34 -22.94 14.95
C TYR A 864 -3.79 -24.33 15.31
N HIS A 865 -2.66 -24.36 16.00
CA HIS A 865 -2.07 -25.57 16.59
C HIS A 865 -2.54 -25.71 18.04
N VAL A 866 -2.80 -26.96 18.46
CA VAL A 866 -3.22 -27.30 19.83
C VAL A 866 -2.32 -28.40 20.36
N THR A 867 -1.71 -28.21 21.53
CA THR A 867 -0.87 -29.21 22.19
C THR A 867 -1.46 -29.53 23.56
N LEU A 868 -1.64 -30.81 23.86
CA LEU A 868 -2.13 -31.28 25.15
C LEU A 868 -0.96 -31.78 26.00
N HIS A 869 -0.62 -31.02 27.04
CA HIS A 869 0.46 -31.33 27.97
C HIS A 869 -0.04 -32.18 29.15
N GLY A 870 0.55 -33.37 29.35
CA GLY A 870 0.18 -34.26 30.45
C GLY A 870 0.82 -33.89 31.78
N TYR A 871 0.34 -32.83 32.45
CA TYR A 871 0.78 -32.46 33.81
C TYR A 871 0.62 -33.63 34.81
N ARG A 872 -0.34 -34.52 34.54
CA ARG A 872 -0.28 -35.95 34.90
C ARG A 872 -0.58 -36.81 33.68
N ALA A 873 -0.23 -38.09 33.76
CA ALA A 873 -0.68 -39.06 32.77
C ALA A 873 -2.22 -39.08 32.72
N TYR A 874 -2.79 -38.96 31.52
CA TYR A 874 -4.23 -38.83 31.27
C TYR A 874 -4.72 -39.86 30.25
N SER A 875 -6.01 -40.18 30.32
CA SER A 875 -6.63 -41.16 29.41
C SER A 875 -8.15 -40.98 29.34
N GLY A 876 -8.72 -41.12 28.14
CA GLY A 876 -10.16 -40.96 27.89
C GLY A 876 -10.62 -39.52 27.69
N VAL A 877 -9.69 -38.57 27.53
CA VAL A 877 -9.99 -37.15 27.32
C VAL A 877 -10.62 -36.93 25.95
N SER A 878 -11.49 -35.93 25.83
CA SER A 878 -12.08 -35.50 24.55
C SER A 878 -11.80 -34.02 24.30
N LEU A 879 -11.31 -33.67 23.11
CA LEU A 879 -11.00 -32.31 22.66
C LEU A 879 -11.94 -31.88 21.52
N VAL A 880 -12.55 -30.69 21.62
CA VAL A 880 -13.38 -30.08 20.59
C VAL A 880 -12.80 -28.71 20.21
N ALA A 881 -12.66 -28.43 18.91
CA ALA A 881 -12.43 -27.07 18.42
C ALA A 881 -13.69 -26.56 17.71
N SER A 882 -14.06 -25.30 17.89
CA SER A 882 -15.29 -24.75 17.29
C SER A 882 -15.27 -23.24 17.07
N TYR A 883 -15.96 -22.78 16.03
CA TYR A 883 -16.23 -21.36 15.74
C TYR A 883 -17.65 -21.18 15.17
N SER A 884 -18.12 -19.93 15.14
CA SER A 884 -19.38 -19.50 14.51
C SER A 884 -19.10 -18.65 13.27
N ASP A 885 -19.32 -19.19 12.08
CA ASP A 885 -19.01 -18.59 10.78
C ASP A 885 -20.13 -17.70 10.19
N GLY A 886 -21.31 -17.68 10.82
CA GLY A 886 -22.49 -16.98 10.31
C GLY A 886 -23.28 -17.75 9.25
N THR A 887 -22.83 -18.94 8.86
CA THR A 887 -23.44 -19.79 7.82
C THR A 887 -23.93 -21.11 8.41
N SER A 888 -25.10 -21.06 9.07
CA SER A 888 -26.01 -22.19 9.38
C SER A 888 -25.36 -23.58 9.48
N GLY A 889 -24.99 -23.98 10.70
CA GLY A 889 -24.35 -25.28 10.95
C GLY A 889 -25.20 -26.46 10.47
N GLY A 890 -24.68 -27.19 9.49
CA GLY A 890 -25.25 -28.45 9.02
C GLY A 890 -24.85 -29.65 9.89
N ILE A 891 -25.50 -30.79 9.64
CA ILE A 891 -25.02 -32.11 10.11
C ILE A 891 -24.36 -32.78 8.89
N ASP A 892 -23.22 -33.46 9.05
CA ASP A 892 -22.59 -34.22 7.96
C ASP A 892 -21.85 -35.46 8.49
N GLU A 893 -22.61 -36.28 9.20
CA GLU A 893 -22.15 -37.41 9.98
C GLU A 893 -22.05 -38.67 9.12
N THR A 894 -21.06 -39.52 9.38
CA THR A 894 -20.81 -40.76 8.62
C THR A 894 -20.46 -41.93 9.52
N ASN A 895 -20.59 -43.16 8.98
CA ASN A 895 -20.28 -44.42 9.68
C ASN A 895 -21.12 -44.70 10.94
N ILE A 896 -22.24 -44.00 11.13
CA ILE A 896 -23.16 -44.15 12.26
C ILE A 896 -23.61 -45.61 12.34
N SER A 897 -23.53 -46.18 13.54
CA SER A 897 -23.70 -47.61 13.78
C SER A 897 -24.37 -47.84 15.14
N GLY A 898 -25.38 -48.71 15.19
CA GLY A 898 -26.20 -48.90 16.38
C GLY A 898 -26.71 -50.33 16.55
N ALA A 899 -27.16 -50.64 17.76
CA ALA A 899 -27.83 -51.90 18.10
C ALA A 899 -29.33 -51.83 17.76
N ALA A 900 -30.03 -52.97 17.83
CA ALA A 900 -31.49 -52.93 17.83
C ALA A 900 -31.98 -52.24 19.11
N ASN A 901 -32.88 -51.27 18.98
CA ASN A 901 -33.37 -50.37 20.02
C ASN A 901 -32.29 -49.43 20.61
N SER A 902 -31.23 -49.08 19.86
CA SER A 902 -30.33 -47.97 20.25
C SER A 902 -30.75 -46.66 19.61
N GLU A 903 -30.67 -45.58 20.37
CA GLU A 903 -30.97 -44.21 19.93
C GLU A 903 -29.65 -43.41 19.84
N THR A 904 -29.54 -42.49 18.88
CA THR A 904 -28.39 -41.59 18.74
C THR A 904 -28.87 -40.24 18.26
N PHE A 905 -28.40 -39.16 18.90
CA PHE A 905 -28.96 -37.82 18.72
C PHE A 905 -27.91 -36.80 18.28
N TYR A 906 -28.35 -35.92 17.39
CA TYR A 906 -27.61 -34.80 16.80
C TYR A 906 -28.45 -33.53 16.90
N SER A 907 -27.86 -32.37 16.62
CA SER A 907 -28.58 -31.10 16.56
C SER A 907 -27.95 -30.11 15.59
N MET A 908 -28.77 -29.24 15.02
CA MET A 908 -28.37 -28.13 14.18
C MET A 908 -29.22 -26.89 14.48
N ASP A 909 -28.63 -25.71 14.42
CA ASP A 909 -29.35 -24.45 14.65
C ASP A 909 -29.90 -23.87 13.33
N VAL A 910 -31.20 -23.59 13.31
CA VAL A 910 -31.89 -22.96 12.19
C VAL A 910 -31.97 -21.45 12.40
N ALA A 911 -31.60 -20.69 11.37
CA ALA A 911 -31.59 -19.23 11.43
C ALA A 911 -32.99 -18.62 11.28
N PRO A 912 -33.25 -17.43 11.85
CA PRO A 912 -34.47 -16.66 11.57
C PRO A 912 -34.61 -16.36 10.07
N GLY A 913 -35.72 -16.82 9.48
CA GLY A 913 -36.02 -16.61 8.06
C GLY A 913 -35.56 -17.72 7.11
N THR A 914 -34.95 -18.81 7.60
CA THR A 914 -34.71 -20.02 6.80
C THR A 914 -35.99 -20.48 6.11
N SER A 915 -35.92 -20.68 4.80
CA SER A 915 -37.05 -21.08 3.96
C SER A 915 -37.32 -22.58 4.00
N LYS A 916 -36.28 -23.40 4.25
CA LYS A 916 -36.37 -24.87 4.29
C LYS A 916 -35.23 -25.50 5.08
N LEU A 917 -35.54 -26.58 5.81
CA LEU A 917 -34.61 -27.49 6.49
C LEU A 917 -34.75 -28.87 5.84
N THR A 918 -33.64 -29.48 5.44
CA THR A 918 -33.61 -30.82 4.84
C THR A 918 -32.59 -31.70 5.57
N VAL A 919 -33.05 -32.84 6.09
CA VAL A 919 -32.23 -33.85 6.78
C VAL A 919 -32.36 -35.18 6.03
N VAL A 920 -31.24 -35.72 5.54
CA VAL A 920 -31.14 -36.95 4.74
C VAL A 920 -30.35 -37.98 5.52
N MET A 921 -30.90 -39.19 5.67
CA MET A 921 -30.16 -40.36 6.14
C MET A 921 -29.97 -41.34 4.97
N SER A 922 -28.79 -41.95 4.85
CA SER A 922 -28.47 -42.80 3.71
C SER A 922 -27.35 -43.80 3.99
N GLY A 923 -27.19 -44.79 3.10
CA GLY A 923 -26.06 -45.71 3.11
C GLY A 923 -26.11 -46.79 4.18
N GLY A 924 -24.95 -47.42 4.41
CA GLY A 924 -24.78 -48.45 5.42
C GLY A 924 -25.56 -49.75 5.18
N THR A 925 -25.74 -50.48 6.28
CA THR A 925 -26.46 -51.77 6.36
C THR A 925 -27.36 -51.76 7.59
N GLY A 926 -28.35 -52.66 7.64
CA GLY A 926 -29.30 -52.76 8.75
C GLY A 926 -30.59 -51.99 8.50
N ASP A 927 -31.18 -51.46 9.57
CA ASP A 927 -32.49 -50.81 9.56
C ASP A 927 -32.53 -49.72 10.64
N ALA A 928 -32.41 -48.46 10.23
CA ALA A 928 -32.45 -47.28 11.10
C ALA A 928 -33.55 -46.31 10.63
N ASP A 929 -34.29 -45.75 11.59
CA ASP A 929 -35.34 -44.74 11.39
C ASP A 929 -34.82 -43.33 11.73
N LEU A 930 -35.25 -42.35 10.93
CA LEU A 930 -34.95 -40.93 11.10
C LEU A 930 -36.12 -40.18 11.76
N TYR A 931 -35.83 -39.42 12.80
CA TYR A 931 -36.78 -38.50 13.44
C TYR A 931 -36.16 -37.10 13.57
N VAL A 932 -36.95 -36.04 13.36
CA VAL A 932 -36.50 -34.65 13.46
C VAL A 932 -37.51 -33.84 14.29
N LYS A 933 -37.05 -33.00 15.22
CA LYS A 933 -37.90 -32.21 16.12
C LYS A 933 -37.30 -30.85 16.50
N GLU A 934 -38.15 -29.85 16.66
CA GLU A 934 -37.81 -28.50 17.12
C GLU A 934 -37.64 -28.42 18.65
N GLY A 935 -36.61 -27.72 19.12
CA GLY A 935 -36.41 -27.29 20.51
C GLY A 935 -36.27 -28.38 21.59
N SER A 936 -36.31 -29.66 21.21
CA SER A 936 -36.14 -30.81 22.09
C SER A 936 -35.85 -32.09 21.29
N GLN A 937 -35.22 -33.09 21.91
CA GLN A 937 -34.97 -34.38 21.26
C GLN A 937 -36.27 -35.04 20.77
N PRO A 938 -36.26 -35.68 19.58
CA PRO A 938 -37.38 -36.50 19.11
C PRO A 938 -37.52 -37.80 19.93
N THR A 939 -38.71 -38.39 19.90
CA THR A 939 -38.97 -39.77 20.34
C THR A 939 -39.86 -40.47 19.32
N GLU A 940 -40.03 -41.79 19.40
CA GLU A 940 -40.93 -42.56 18.53
C GLU A 940 -42.39 -42.03 18.48
N THR A 941 -42.81 -41.27 19.50
CA THR A 941 -44.17 -40.71 19.63
C THR A 941 -44.22 -39.17 19.58
N SER A 942 -43.09 -38.49 19.46
CA SER A 942 -42.99 -37.02 19.47
C SER A 942 -41.89 -36.53 18.52
N TYR A 943 -42.29 -36.03 17.34
CA TYR A 943 -41.42 -35.50 16.29
C TYR A 943 -42.15 -34.46 15.45
N ASN A 944 -41.42 -33.58 14.77
CA ASN A 944 -41.95 -32.72 13.71
C ASN A 944 -41.94 -33.46 12.36
N CYS A 945 -40.99 -34.39 12.13
CA CYS A 945 -40.95 -35.24 10.95
C CYS A 945 -40.36 -36.64 11.25
N ARG A 946 -40.93 -37.66 10.59
CA ARG A 946 -40.45 -39.05 10.47
C ARG A 946 -40.83 -39.57 9.06
N PRO A 947 -39.93 -40.14 8.24
CA PRO A 947 -40.26 -40.47 6.84
C PRO A 947 -40.97 -41.81 6.56
N PHE A 948 -41.04 -42.73 7.53
CA PHE A 948 -41.78 -44.01 7.46
C PHE A 948 -41.37 -44.94 6.30
N LYS A 949 -40.07 -45.09 6.05
CA LYS A 949 -39.52 -46.11 5.16
C LYS A 949 -38.98 -47.30 5.96
N ASN A 950 -38.54 -48.33 5.24
CA ASN A 950 -37.75 -49.44 5.79
C ASN A 950 -36.33 -49.32 5.24
N GLY A 951 -35.32 -49.52 6.08
CA GLY A 951 -33.91 -49.35 5.75
C GLY A 951 -33.47 -47.89 5.74
N ASN A 952 -32.16 -47.69 5.91
CA ASN A 952 -31.48 -46.44 6.29
C ASN A 952 -31.64 -45.22 5.34
N SER A 953 -32.45 -45.28 4.28
CA SER A 953 -32.53 -44.28 3.20
C SER A 953 -33.73 -43.33 3.37
N GLU A 954 -33.70 -42.58 4.47
CA GLU A 954 -34.78 -41.71 4.95
C GLU A 954 -34.51 -40.23 4.64
N THR A 955 -35.56 -39.40 4.57
CA THR A 955 -35.41 -37.95 4.33
C THR A 955 -36.55 -37.16 4.93
N CYS A 956 -36.22 -36.18 5.77
CA CYS A 956 -37.14 -35.20 6.33
C CYS A 956 -36.91 -33.82 5.69
N THR A 957 -37.99 -33.16 5.29
CA THR A 957 -37.96 -31.79 4.77
C THR A 957 -39.06 -30.97 5.45
N ILE A 958 -38.66 -29.83 6.03
CA ILE A 958 -39.52 -28.91 6.78
C ILE A 958 -39.40 -27.55 6.10
N ASN A 959 -40.51 -27.00 5.60
CA ASN A 959 -40.52 -25.70 4.94
C ASN A 959 -40.90 -24.60 5.95
N ASN A 960 -40.18 -23.49 5.94
CA ASN A 960 -40.22 -22.40 6.93
C ASN A 960 -40.06 -22.93 8.37
N PRO A 961 -38.96 -23.66 8.68
CA PRO A 961 -38.67 -24.10 10.04
C PRO A 961 -38.56 -22.91 11.01
N GLY A 962 -39.04 -23.08 12.24
CA GLY A 962 -38.82 -22.09 13.31
C GLY A 962 -37.34 -21.96 13.68
N ALA A 963 -36.97 -20.77 14.16
CA ALA A 963 -35.59 -20.43 14.46
C ALA A 963 -35.14 -20.98 15.83
N GLY A 964 -33.91 -21.46 15.91
CA GLY A 964 -33.33 -22.11 17.08
C GLY A 964 -32.92 -23.56 16.80
N THR A 965 -32.64 -24.32 17.86
CA THR A 965 -32.07 -25.67 17.76
C THR A 965 -33.09 -26.71 17.32
N TRP A 966 -32.77 -27.44 16.26
CA TRP A 966 -33.47 -28.62 15.78
C TRP A 966 -32.66 -29.86 16.11
N HIS A 967 -33.31 -30.85 16.73
CA HIS A 967 -32.69 -32.12 17.09
C HIS A 967 -33.08 -33.20 16.09
N VAL A 968 -32.10 -34.04 15.76
CA VAL A 968 -32.25 -35.19 14.87
C VAL A 968 -31.91 -36.45 15.65
N GLY A 969 -32.75 -37.48 15.55
CA GLY A 969 -32.53 -38.78 16.18
C GLY A 969 -32.51 -39.90 15.15
N VAL A 970 -31.52 -40.78 15.29
CA VAL A 970 -31.35 -42.01 14.52
C VAL A 970 -31.66 -43.18 15.46
N PHE A 971 -32.69 -43.96 15.14
CA PHE A 971 -33.21 -45.03 15.99
C PHE A 971 -33.01 -46.39 15.29
N GLY A 972 -32.29 -47.31 15.91
CA GLY A 972 -32.00 -48.62 15.33
C GLY A 972 -33.18 -49.58 15.45
N TYR A 973 -34.13 -49.55 14.50
CA TYR A 973 -35.20 -50.56 14.39
C TYR A 973 -34.61 -51.99 14.30
N ARG A 974 -33.43 -52.12 13.69
CA ARG A 974 -32.54 -53.28 13.81
C ARG A 974 -31.10 -52.78 14.05
N ARG A 975 -30.18 -53.71 14.33
CA ARG A 975 -28.76 -53.39 14.33
C ARG A 975 -28.37 -52.83 12.95
N PHE A 976 -27.75 -51.66 12.93
CA PHE A 976 -27.31 -50.96 11.72
C PHE A 976 -25.84 -50.56 11.81
N SER A 977 -25.20 -50.31 10.67
CA SER A 977 -23.78 -49.96 10.59
C SER A 977 -23.44 -49.25 9.29
N GLY A 978 -22.58 -48.24 9.34
CA GLY A 978 -22.09 -47.53 8.15
C GLY A 978 -23.04 -46.47 7.58
N VAL A 979 -23.99 -45.96 8.38
CA VAL A 979 -24.99 -44.97 7.95
C VAL A 979 -24.40 -43.56 7.93
N SER A 980 -24.85 -42.72 7.00
CA SER A 980 -24.52 -41.29 6.96
C SER A 980 -25.78 -40.43 7.09
N LEU A 981 -25.65 -39.29 7.76
CA LEU A 981 -26.72 -38.36 8.09
C LEU A 981 -26.29 -36.92 7.75
N LYS A 982 -27.01 -36.26 6.83
CA LYS A 982 -26.72 -34.90 6.37
C LYS A 982 -27.88 -33.95 6.62
N GLY A 983 -27.66 -32.87 7.37
CA GLY A 983 -28.61 -31.80 7.68
C GLY A 983 -28.20 -30.49 7.01
N SER A 984 -29.17 -29.78 6.42
CA SER A 984 -28.93 -28.62 5.57
C SER A 984 -30.11 -27.64 5.58
N THR A 985 -29.85 -26.36 5.30
CA THR A 985 -30.87 -25.30 5.26
C THR A 985 -30.76 -24.45 3.98
N GLU A 986 -31.92 -23.93 3.53
CA GLU A 986 -32.09 -23.02 2.39
C GLU A 986 -32.87 -21.77 2.80
#